data_AF-A0A967K5Q6-F1
#
_entry.id   AF-A0A967K5Q6-F1
#
_cell.length_a   1.000
_cell.length_b   1.000
_cell.length_c   1.000
_cell.angle_alpha   90.00
_cell.angle_beta   90.00
_cell.angle_gamma   90.00
#
_symmetry.space_group_name_H-M   'P 1'
#
loop_
_entity.id
_entity.type
_entity.pdbx_description
1 polymer ?
#
loop_
_entity_poly.entity_id
_entity_poly.type
_entity_poly.pdbx_seq_one_letter_code
_entity_poly.pdbx_strand_id
1 'polypeptide(L)'
;MSKKLVFLFSLTVLPCLAKNNTADAAGLFLREYWTGISGNSVSDLTSNPNYPDNPGGSDNLIIFETPTNWADNYGTRVRGYIQPPYSGYYTFWIASDNQSRLWLSSDYNPANITLIATMPDWGRPRDFNKYPSQKSESISLAAGQKYYIEALHKEGAGGDNLAVAWQGPGISRQVISPICSLPHPADGATDVDTSIILNWSPGYYATSYDIYFGTAWDNVNNANSINHYNVHYQNVDVNSYNPGILEFGQTYFWRVDRKNNDETWKGNVWSFTVLEFILLDDFETYADTNQLLAAWSDGADNNTGSIITLDLVCSSMQFMYDNNEFPFFSETAFIYDTPQNWIGSGVKALQLQFCGTKSNAAGQMYVVLGDGDVNSVVTHHDINAPTLNSWQVWNVDLRKFDDVNLAGIKLFCIGFGDRDNPKVGGSGTVRFDDIVINPSRCFAAHGPIADFDGDCLVDINDLNIISRDWLISDYNVIATKPDQNGLKVYYSFDQTSGANAVDSSGNNYHAIIETNDVTGIWNTNGYDGNGCINLDGTFALSVPDGVFTNINEQITISVWVNADANINPDTIGSVHFNAGPEDQNQWDRLTWNTQRSSTYQSRWNHYALVKNSNNGLMRIYLNGILMAQNSNAFQTINGVQAGTTTIGANGSYGCYKGKIDDFRIYDYALSHAEVVYLAAGPGAELHQPLQPMLSRINAYDDGNVDFKDIAVLGANWLQVQLWPDW
;
A
#
# COMPACT_ATOMS: atom_id res chain seq x y z
N MET A 1 -54.62 8.88 77.31
CA MET A 1 -55.96 8.31 77.06
C MET A 1 -56.36 8.63 75.62
N SER A 2 -56.77 7.60 74.87
CA SER A 2 -57.21 7.61 73.47
C SER A 2 -58.36 8.59 73.18
N LYS A 3 -58.35 9.25 72.01
CA LYS A 3 -59.51 9.42 71.10
C LYS A 3 -59.04 9.60 69.63
N LYS A 4 -59.63 8.79 68.73
CA LYS A 4 -59.57 8.88 67.26
C LYS A 4 -60.45 10.02 66.72
N LEU A 5 -60.13 10.57 65.55
CA LEU A 5 -61.12 11.07 64.59
C LEU A 5 -60.60 10.98 63.14
N VAL A 6 -61.50 10.54 62.25
CA VAL A 6 -61.31 10.20 60.82
C VAL A 6 -61.54 11.43 59.94
N PHE A 7 -60.82 11.56 58.82
CA PHE A 7 -61.15 12.52 57.75
C PHE A 7 -61.35 11.83 56.40
N LEU A 8 -62.50 12.15 55.79
CA LEU A 8 -62.93 11.80 54.44
C LEU A 8 -62.08 12.52 53.38
N PHE A 9 -61.79 11.85 52.27
CA PHE A 9 -61.33 12.47 51.03
C PHE A 9 -62.53 12.89 50.16
N SER A 10 -62.58 14.16 49.74
CA SER A 10 -63.42 14.60 48.61
C SER A 10 -62.54 15.01 47.44
N LEU A 11 -62.85 14.43 46.28
CA LEU A 11 -62.22 14.60 44.98
C LEU A 11 -62.48 16.01 44.40
N THR A 12 -61.44 16.67 43.90
CA THR A 12 -61.53 17.72 42.87
C THR A 12 -60.47 17.45 41.81
N VAL A 13 -60.93 17.41 40.55
CA VAL A 13 -60.15 17.06 39.35
C VAL A 13 -59.30 18.26 38.93
N LEU A 14 -57.99 18.07 38.81
CA LEU A 14 -57.11 18.93 38.02
C LEU A 14 -56.90 18.29 36.64
N PRO A 15 -56.93 19.07 35.54
CA PRO A 15 -56.70 18.55 34.20
C PRO A 15 -55.27 18.03 34.06
N CYS A 16 -55.15 16.86 33.41
CA CYS A 16 -53.90 16.20 33.07
C CYS A 16 -52.99 17.14 32.26
N LEU A 17 -51.80 17.44 32.78
CA LEU A 17 -50.70 17.99 31.99
C LEU A 17 -50.29 16.95 30.95
N ALA A 18 -50.38 17.29 29.67
CA ALA A 18 -49.71 16.55 28.62
C ALA A 18 -48.20 16.53 28.90
N LYS A 19 -47.59 15.33 28.97
CA LYS A 19 -46.14 15.19 28.93
C LYS A 19 -45.66 15.80 27.61
N ASN A 20 -44.86 16.87 27.68
CA ASN A 20 -44.09 17.33 26.54
C ASN A 20 -43.14 16.19 26.12
N ASN A 21 -43.37 15.60 24.95
CA ASN A 21 -42.48 14.59 24.37
C ASN A 21 -41.13 15.26 24.03
N THR A 22 -40.05 14.77 24.62
CA THR A 22 -38.68 15.28 24.43
C THR A 22 -38.18 15.19 22.98
N ALA A 23 -38.80 14.33 22.15
CA ALA A 23 -38.51 14.19 20.73
C ALA A 23 -38.84 15.46 19.91
N ASP A 24 -39.92 16.18 20.25
CA ASP A 24 -40.38 17.35 19.49
C ASP A 24 -39.45 18.55 19.69
N ALA A 25 -38.93 18.72 20.91
CA ALA A 25 -37.91 19.74 21.22
C ALA A 25 -36.56 19.45 20.53
N ALA A 26 -36.20 18.17 20.34
CA ALA A 26 -34.97 17.79 19.64
C ALA A 26 -35.12 17.67 18.11
N GLY A 27 -36.35 17.82 17.59
CA GLY A 27 -36.70 17.61 16.18
C GLY A 27 -36.54 16.16 15.71
N LEU A 28 -36.56 15.17 16.60
CA LEU A 28 -36.38 13.75 16.28
C LEU A 28 -37.72 13.05 15.99
N PHE A 29 -37.66 11.82 15.48
CA PHE A 29 -38.86 10.97 15.36
C PHE A 29 -39.03 10.13 16.63
N LEU A 30 -40.25 10.07 17.15
CA LEU A 30 -40.61 9.19 18.25
C LEU A 30 -41.07 7.85 17.68
N ARG A 31 -40.41 6.75 18.10
CA ARG A 31 -40.87 5.38 17.87
C ARG A 31 -41.54 4.86 19.13
N GLU A 32 -42.76 4.39 19.00
CA GLU A 32 -43.50 3.66 20.03
C GLU A 32 -43.79 2.25 19.52
N TYR A 33 -43.64 1.24 20.36
CA TYR A 33 -43.83 -0.16 19.97
C TYR A 33 -44.69 -0.94 20.96
N TRP A 34 -45.46 -1.89 20.43
CA TRP A 34 -46.33 -2.80 21.16
C TRP A 34 -45.97 -4.24 20.81
N THR A 35 -45.41 -4.98 21.76
CA THR A 35 -44.99 -6.37 21.59
C THR A 35 -46.13 -7.36 21.88
N GLY A 36 -46.02 -8.58 21.38
CA GLY A 36 -46.99 -9.66 21.63
C GLY A 36 -48.28 -9.53 20.80
N ILE A 37 -48.22 -8.86 19.66
CA ILE A 37 -49.33 -8.72 18.72
C ILE A 37 -49.09 -9.69 17.54
N SER A 38 -49.87 -10.75 17.45
CA SER A 38 -49.81 -11.67 16.30
C SER A 38 -50.46 -11.08 15.05
N GLY A 39 -50.19 -11.68 13.89
CA GLY A 39 -50.70 -11.24 12.60
C GLY A 39 -49.76 -10.27 11.88
N ASN A 40 -50.08 -9.94 10.64
CA ASN A 40 -49.19 -9.20 9.73
C ASN A 40 -49.83 -7.89 9.25
N SER A 41 -51.06 -7.60 9.68
CA SER A 41 -51.84 -6.45 9.20
C SER A 41 -51.77 -5.29 10.17
N VAL A 42 -51.72 -4.04 9.66
CA VAL A 42 -51.79 -2.85 10.52
C VAL A 42 -53.06 -2.83 11.37
N SER A 43 -54.15 -3.48 10.92
CA SER A 43 -55.35 -3.67 11.71
C SER A 43 -55.10 -4.44 13.01
N ASP A 44 -54.18 -5.40 13.04
CA ASP A 44 -53.84 -6.19 14.22
C ASP A 44 -53.20 -5.31 15.31
N LEU A 45 -52.40 -4.32 14.91
CA LEU A 45 -51.91 -3.27 15.81
C LEU A 45 -53.07 -2.37 16.28
N THR A 46 -53.83 -1.79 15.34
CA THR A 46 -54.84 -0.77 15.69
C THR A 46 -56.05 -1.31 16.46
N SER A 47 -56.29 -2.62 16.43
CA SER A 47 -57.33 -3.30 17.20
C SER A 47 -56.84 -3.79 18.57
N ASN A 48 -55.54 -3.69 18.86
CA ASN A 48 -54.99 -4.08 20.13
C ASN A 48 -55.53 -3.14 21.25
N PRO A 49 -56.01 -3.67 22.39
CA PRO A 49 -56.55 -2.84 23.47
C PRO A 49 -55.57 -1.82 24.07
N ASN A 50 -54.27 -2.03 23.91
CA ASN A 50 -53.23 -1.12 24.38
C ASN A 50 -52.88 -0.02 23.37
N TYR A 51 -53.36 -0.10 22.13
CA TYR A 51 -53.16 0.93 21.12
C TYR A 51 -54.31 1.96 21.20
N PRO A 52 -54.05 3.29 21.12
CA PRO A 52 -52.77 3.95 20.83
C PRO A 52 -51.99 4.44 22.07
N ASP A 53 -52.54 4.28 23.28
CA ASP A 53 -52.12 5.08 24.44
C ASP A 53 -51.21 4.35 25.46
N ASN A 54 -51.02 3.04 25.31
CA ASN A 54 -50.25 2.22 26.24
C ASN A 54 -49.17 1.37 25.52
N PRO A 55 -48.15 1.99 24.89
CA PRO A 55 -47.05 1.27 24.25
C PRO A 55 -46.24 0.45 25.25
N GLY A 56 -45.68 -0.67 24.78
CA GLY A 56 -44.75 -1.49 25.55
C GLY A 56 -43.39 -0.81 25.77
N GLY A 57 -43.05 0.16 24.92
CA GLY A 57 -41.90 1.04 25.09
C GLY A 57 -41.78 2.06 23.96
N SER A 58 -40.74 2.90 24.06
CA SER A 58 -40.47 3.96 23.08
C SER A 58 -39.00 4.36 23.06
N ASP A 59 -38.53 4.85 21.91
CA ASP A 59 -37.23 5.50 21.74
C ASP A 59 -37.28 6.61 20.67
N ASN A 60 -36.19 7.36 20.55
CA ASN A 60 -36.06 8.43 19.56
C ASN A 60 -35.20 7.95 18.39
N LEU A 61 -35.64 8.24 17.17
CA LEU A 61 -34.93 7.95 15.93
C LEU A 61 -34.42 9.25 15.29
N ILE A 62 -33.17 9.21 14.82
CA ILE A 62 -32.51 10.30 14.09
C ILE A 62 -32.69 10.19 12.56
N ILE A 63 -33.40 9.17 12.12
CA ILE A 63 -33.76 8.90 10.74
C ILE A 63 -35.13 8.20 10.79
N PHE A 64 -35.98 8.40 9.78
CA PHE A 64 -37.30 7.77 9.71
C PHE A 64 -37.15 6.30 9.27
N GLU A 65 -36.40 5.53 10.06
CA GLU A 65 -36.10 4.13 9.84
C GLU A 65 -35.90 3.43 11.18
N THR A 66 -36.53 2.27 11.35
CA THR A 66 -36.42 1.45 12.55
C THR A 66 -35.21 0.52 12.45
N PRO A 67 -34.67 0.03 13.59
CA PRO A 67 -33.77 -1.11 13.60
C PRO A 67 -34.34 -2.28 12.80
N THR A 68 -33.44 -3.05 12.18
CA THR A 68 -33.80 -4.28 11.45
C THR A 68 -33.66 -5.52 12.33
N ASN A 69 -34.51 -6.52 12.15
CA ASN A 69 -34.47 -7.80 12.88
C ASN A 69 -34.47 -7.61 14.41
N TRP A 70 -35.27 -6.66 14.88
CA TRP A 70 -35.37 -6.30 16.29
C TRP A 70 -36.26 -7.26 17.09
N ALA A 71 -37.40 -7.70 16.54
CA ALA A 71 -38.36 -8.55 17.26
C ALA A 71 -39.39 -9.21 16.32
N ASP A 72 -40.11 -10.21 16.82
CA ASP A 72 -41.29 -10.77 16.16
C ASP A 72 -42.58 -10.37 16.90
N ASN A 73 -43.72 -10.43 16.21
CA ASN A 73 -45.07 -10.24 16.73
C ASN A 73 -45.22 -8.90 17.46
N TYR A 74 -44.93 -7.80 16.76
CA TYR A 74 -45.07 -6.45 17.31
C TYR A 74 -45.76 -5.52 16.32
N GLY A 75 -46.14 -4.34 16.79
CA GLY A 75 -46.48 -3.22 15.94
C GLY A 75 -45.79 -1.95 16.42
N THR A 76 -45.55 -1.03 15.50
CA THR A 76 -44.81 0.21 15.75
C THR A 76 -45.53 1.41 15.16
N ARG A 77 -45.47 2.53 15.89
CA ARG A 77 -45.79 3.87 15.40
C ARG A 77 -44.52 4.70 15.42
N VAL A 78 -44.11 5.21 14.25
CA VAL A 78 -43.07 6.23 14.14
C VAL A 78 -43.72 7.54 13.75
N ARG A 79 -43.47 8.61 14.51
CA ARG A 79 -44.10 9.92 14.26
C ARG A 79 -43.16 11.07 14.58
N GLY A 80 -43.38 12.20 13.92
CA GLY A 80 -42.68 13.44 14.19
C GLY A 80 -43.01 14.49 13.15
N TYR A 81 -42.08 15.41 12.91
CA TYR A 81 -42.27 16.51 11.99
C TYR A 81 -41.18 16.52 10.92
N ILE A 82 -41.58 16.83 9.70
CA ILE A 82 -40.66 17.17 8.62
C ILE A 82 -40.76 18.66 8.30
N GLN A 83 -39.64 19.21 7.83
CA GLN A 83 -39.57 20.58 7.37
C GLN A 83 -38.80 20.60 6.04
N PRO A 84 -39.48 20.79 4.90
CA PRO A 84 -38.83 20.85 3.60
C PRO A 84 -37.79 21.97 3.56
N PRO A 85 -36.56 21.73 3.07
CA PRO A 85 -35.57 22.80 2.91
C PRO A 85 -35.92 23.72 1.74
N TYR A 86 -36.61 23.21 0.72
CA TYR A 86 -37.00 23.96 -0.47
C TYR A 86 -38.51 23.83 -0.73
N SER A 87 -39.13 24.91 -1.20
CA SER A 87 -40.52 24.87 -1.64
C SER A 87 -40.63 24.11 -2.95
N GLY A 88 -41.60 23.22 -3.07
CA GLY A 88 -41.85 22.50 -4.33
C GLY A 88 -42.60 21.19 -4.12
N TYR A 89 -42.54 20.34 -5.14
CA TYR A 89 -43.21 19.04 -5.14
C TYR A 89 -42.31 17.96 -4.55
N TYR A 90 -42.83 17.27 -3.54
CA TYR A 90 -42.19 16.14 -2.89
C TYR A 90 -42.95 14.86 -3.18
N THR A 91 -42.22 13.76 -3.30
CA THR A 91 -42.78 12.40 -3.34
C THR A 91 -42.23 11.62 -2.15
N PHE A 92 -43.06 10.77 -1.55
CA PHE A 92 -42.70 9.94 -0.40
C PHE A 92 -42.78 8.46 -0.75
N TRP A 93 -41.96 7.67 -0.06
CA TRP A 93 -41.96 6.22 -0.15
C TRP A 93 -41.93 5.57 1.24
N ILE A 94 -42.56 4.41 1.39
CA ILE A 94 -42.48 3.58 2.60
C ILE A 94 -42.03 2.16 2.22
N ALA A 95 -41.14 1.57 3.01
CA ALA A 95 -40.73 0.16 2.87
C ALA A 95 -40.73 -0.51 4.24
N SER A 96 -41.35 -1.69 4.35
CA SER A 96 -41.38 -2.46 5.58
C SER A 96 -41.39 -3.96 5.33
N ASP A 97 -40.93 -4.75 6.30
CA ASP A 97 -41.37 -6.15 6.39
C ASP A 97 -42.82 -6.14 6.92
N ASN A 98 -43.69 -6.97 6.36
CA ASN A 98 -45.14 -6.97 6.57
C ASN A 98 -45.81 -5.59 6.33
N GLN A 99 -47.05 -5.40 6.80
CA GLN A 99 -47.84 -4.22 6.43
C GLN A 99 -47.42 -2.93 7.13
N SER A 100 -47.40 -1.84 6.36
CA SER A 100 -47.28 -0.49 6.90
C SER A 100 -48.11 0.55 6.13
N ARG A 101 -48.33 1.69 6.77
CA ARG A 101 -49.11 2.81 6.25
C ARG A 101 -48.42 4.11 6.64
N LEU A 102 -48.35 5.05 5.71
CA LEU A 102 -47.71 6.35 5.88
C LEU A 102 -48.73 7.48 5.73
N TRP A 103 -48.78 8.35 6.72
CA TRP A 103 -49.60 9.55 6.73
C TRP A 103 -48.76 10.81 6.76
N LEU A 104 -49.25 11.84 6.08
CA LEU A 104 -48.69 13.18 6.12
C LEU A 104 -49.83 14.18 6.33
N SER A 105 -49.60 15.12 7.26
CA SER A 105 -50.50 16.24 7.50
C SER A 105 -50.28 17.35 6.49
N SER A 106 -51.34 18.10 6.19
CA SER A 106 -51.24 19.32 5.38
C SER A 106 -50.55 20.48 6.11
N ASP A 107 -50.33 20.36 7.43
CA ASP A 107 -49.66 21.35 8.27
C ASP A 107 -49.02 20.70 9.52
N TYR A 108 -48.70 21.52 10.52
CA TYR A 108 -48.12 21.04 11.78
C TYR A 108 -49.12 20.31 12.67
N ASN A 109 -50.42 20.32 12.37
CA ASN A 109 -51.43 19.74 13.24
C ASN A 109 -51.61 18.24 12.90
N PRO A 110 -51.39 17.31 13.87
CA PRO A 110 -51.60 15.88 13.63
C PRO A 110 -53.06 15.52 13.32
N ALA A 111 -54.03 16.41 13.56
CA ALA A 111 -55.43 16.18 13.20
C ALA A 111 -55.68 16.24 11.68
N ASN A 112 -54.76 16.83 10.90
CA ASN A 112 -54.93 17.05 9.45
C ASN A 112 -54.23 15.99 8.59
N ILE A 113 -53.91 14.82 9.17
CA ILE A 113 -53.21 13.74 8.46
C ILE A 113 -54.05 13.09 7.36
N THR A 114 -53.39 12.79 6.24
CA THR A 114 -53.95 12.01 5.13
C THR A 114 -53.03 10.83 4.82
N LEU A 115 -53.62 9.69 4.44
CA LEU A 115 -52.85 8.50 4.04
C LEU A 115 -52.24 8.75 2.67
N ILE A 116 -50.92 8.65 2.56
CA ILE A 116 -50.18 8.97 1.34
C ILE A 116 -49.45 7.79 0.70
N ALA A 117 -49.14 6.73 1.46
CA ALA A 117 -48.52 5.52 0.91
C ALA A 117 -48.79 4.30 1.81
N THR A 118 -48.76 3.10 1.24
CA THR A 118 -48.93 1.82 1.96
C THR A 118 -48.01 0.72 1.46
N MET A 119 -47.52 -0.09 2.40
CA MET A 119 -46.86 -1.37 2.13
C MET A 119 -47.88 -2.49 2.41
N PRO A 120 -48.36 -3.21 1.38
CA PRO A 120 -49.45 -4.17 1.54
C PRO A 120 -49.01 -5.54 2.07
N ASP A 121 -47.72 -5.86 1.96
CA ASP A 121 -47.09 -7.11 2.38
C ASP A 121 -45.58 -6.88 2.51
N TRP A 122 -44.82 -7.88 2.95
CA TRP A 122 -43.39 -7.75 3.25
C TRP A 122 -42.50 -7.29 2.10
N GLY A 123 -41.37 -6.66 2.42
CA GLY A 123 -40.29 -6.27 1.51
C GLY A 123 -38.96 -6.16 2.24
N ARG A 124 -37.86 -6.05 1.50
CA ARG A 124 -36.53 -5.92 2.10
C ARG A 124 -36.32 -4.51 2.68
N PRO A 125 -35.35 -4.30 3.58
CA PRO A 125 -34.94 -2.98 4.03
C PRO A 125 -34.72 -2.02 2.85
N ARG A 126 -35.38 -0.85 2.90
CA ARG A 126 -35.33 0.20 1.87
C ARG A 126 -35.73 -0.23 0.44
N ASP A 127 -36.46 -1.33 0.28
CA ASP A 127 -37.04 -1.71 -1.01
C ASP A 127 -38.29 -0.88 -1.33
N PHE A 128 -38.08 0.34 -1.82
CA PHE A 128 -39.13 1.33 -2.09
C PHE A 128 -39.91 1.09 -3.39
N ASN A 129 -39.59 0.03 -4.15
CA ASN A 129 -40.09 -0.16 -5.51
C ASN A 129 -40.87 -1.48 -5.71
N LYS A 130 -41.05 -2.29 -4.66
CA LYS A 130 -41.71 -3.60 -4.76
C LYS A 130 -43.20 -3.50 -5.13
N TYR A 131 -43.91 -2.52 -4.59
CA TYR A 131 -45.33 -2.27 -4.83
C TYR A 131 -45.57 -0.80 -5.22
N PRO A 132 -46.44 -0.53 -6.22
CA PRO A 132 -46.78 0.85 -6.59
C PRO A 132 -47.37 1.68 -5.45
N SER A 133 -48.09 1.04 -4.51
CA SER A 133 -48.71 1.71 -3.36
C SER A 133 -47.71 2.26 -2.34
N GLN A 134 -46.46 1.84 -2.40
CA GLN A 134 -45.40 2.35 -1.53
C GLN A 134 -45.04 3.80 -1.83
N LYS A 135 -45.43 4.32 -3.00
CA LYS A 135 -45.12 5.65 -3.48
C LYS A 135 -46.34 6.57 -3.35
N SER A 136 -46.15 7.77 -2.81
CA SER A 136 -47.19 8.79 -2.78
C SER A 136 -47.38 9.47 -4.15
N GLU A 137 -48.51 10.15 -4.31
CA GLU A 137 -48.63 11.22 -5.29
C GLU A 137 -47.63 12.36 -4.99
N SER A 138 -47.45 13.28 -5.94
CA SER A 138 -46.64 14.49 -5.71
C SER A 138 -47.38 15.47 -4.80
N ILE A 139 -46.74 15.87 -3.70
CA ILE A 139 -47.30 16.73 -2.66
C ILE A 139 -46.54 18.06 -2.64
N SER A 140 -47.25 19.17 -2.76
CA SER A 140 -46.65 20.51 -2.68
C SER A 140 -46.37 20.87 -1.22
N LEU A 141 -45.12 21.13 -0.88
CA LEU A 141 -44.71 21.56 0.45
C LEU A 141 -43.94 22.89 0.39
N ALA A 142 -44.08 23.71 1.42
CA ALA A 142 -43.40 25.01 1.54
C ALA A 142 -42.09 24.87 2.32
N ALA A 143 -41.03 25.52 1.85
CA ALA A 143 -39.76 25.62 2.55
C ALA A 143 -39.97 26.15 3.96
N GLY A 144 -39.34 25.50 4.94
CA GLY A 144 -39.37 25.95 6.33
C GLY A 144 -40.71 25.71 7.06
N GLN A 145 -41.76 25.21 6.40
CA GLN A 145 -43.02 24.88 7.06
C GLN A 145 -42.94 23.50 7.73
N LYS A 146 -43.42 23.36 8.97
CA LYS A 146 -43.54 22.07 9.66
C LYS A 146 -44.75 21.30 9.15
N TYR A 147 -44.56 20.00 8.88
CA TYR A 147 -45.61 19.04 8.55
C TYR A 147 -45.52 17.82 9.45
N TYR A 148 -46.63 17.43 10.08
CA TYR A 148 -46.68 16.18 10.86
C TYR A 148 -46.65 14.96 9.94
N ILE A 149 -45.82 13.97 10.26
CA ILE A 149 -45.71 12.71 9.53
C ILE A 149 -45.78 11.53 10.50
N GLU A 150 -46.45 10.45 10.09
CA GLU A 150 -46.63 9.25 10.91
C GLU A 150 -46.63 8.00 10.05
N ALA A 151 -45.93 6.96 10.49
CA ALA A 151 -46.03 5.63 9.93
C ALA A 151 -46.49 4.62 10.99
N LEU A 152 -47.42 3.75 10.61
CA LEU A 152 -47.76 2.56 11.37
C LEU A 152 -47.22 1.33 10.64
N HIS A 153 -46.68 0.39 11.40
CA HIS A 153 -46.08 -0.84 10.91
C HIS A 153 -46.49 -2.01 11.80
N LYS A 154 -46.78 -3.16 11.19
CA LYS A 154 -47.05 -4.41 11.87
C LYS A 154 -46.02 -5.44 11.41
N GLU A 155 -45.38 -6.10 12.37
CA GLU A 155 -44.48 -7.21 12.12
C GLU A 155 -45.02 -8.52 12.69
N GLY A 156 -45.06 -9.56 11.85
CA GLY A 156 -45.45 -10.92 12.20
C GLY A 156 -44.27 -11.75 12.68
N ALA A 157 -43.60 -12.42 11.76
CA ALA A 157 -42.45 -13.27 12.03
C ALA A 157 -41.46 -13.21 10.87
N GLY A 158 -40.16 -13.29 11.18
CA GLY A 158 -39.11 -13.38 10.17
C GLY A 158 -38.10 -12.25 10.29
N GLY A 159 -37.87 -11.53 9.19
CA GLY A 159 -37.14 -10.27 9.26
C GLY A 159 -38.06 -9.15 9.75
N ASP A 160 -37.50 -8.01 10.12
CA ASP A 160 -38.30 -6.81 10.33
C ASP A 160 -37.57 -5.55 9.92
N ASN A 161 -38.32 -4.59 9.35
CA ASN A 161 -37.84 -3.26 8.99
C ASN A 161 -38.99 -2.30 8.75
N LEU A 162 -38.72 -0.99 8.89
CA LEU A 162 -39.57 0.10 8.43
C LEU A 162 -38.67 1.27 8.05
N ALA A 163 -38.85 1.85 6.86
CA ALA A 163 -38.15 3.06 6.42
C ALA A 163 -39.10 3.96 5.60
N VAL A 164 -38.97 5.28 5.77
CA VAL A 164 -39.68 6.28 4.97
C VAL A 164 -38.69 7.18 4.25
N ALA A 165 -38.79 7.23 2.93
CA ALA A 165 -37.98 8.08 2.07
C ALA A 165 -38.79 9.20 1.43
N TRP A 166 -38.09 10.24 0.99
CA TRP A 166 -38.65 11.35 0.22
C TRP A 166 -37.69 11.81 -0.88
N GLN A 167 -38.23 12.51 -1.85
CA GLN A 167 -37.51 13.15 -2.95
C GLN A 167 -38.19 14.49 -3.23
N GLY A 168 -37.41 15.53 -3.53
CA GLY A 168 -37.91 16.87 -3.82
C GLY A 168 -36.86 17.77 -4.48
N PRO A 169 -37.12 19.07 -4.60
CA PRO A 169 -36.14 20.01 -5.15
C PRO A 169 -34.82 19.94 -4.37
N GLY A 170 -33.70 19.75 -5.07
CA GLY A 170 -32.37 19.65 -4.45
C GLY A 170 -32.15 18.40 -3.59
N ILE A 171 -33.07 17.44 -3.58
CA ILE A 171 -33.00 16.21 -2.77
C ILE A 171 -33.23 14.99 -3.67
N SER A 172 -32.17 14.21 -3.89
CA SER A 172 -32.27 12.84 -4.41
C SER A 172 -33.00 11.94 -3.41
N ARG A 173 -33.68 10.88 -3.91
CA ARG A 173 -34.48 9.99 -3.05
C ARG A 173 -33.65 9.43 -1.89
N GLN A 174 -34.04 9.78 -0.67
CA GLN A 174 -33.32 9.40 0.56
C GLN A 174 -34.29 9.16 1.72
N VAL A 175 -33.88 8.38 2.72
CA VAL A 175 -34.64 8.22 3.97
C VAL A 175 -34.65 9.56 4.73
N ILE A 176 -35.79 9.93 5.29
CA ILE A 176 -35.97 11.23 5.94
C ILE A 176 -35.13 11.30 7.22
N SER A 177 -34.32 12.35 7.38
CA SER A 177 -33.55 12.61 8.60
C SER A 177 -33.71 14.09 9.02
N PRO A 178 -33.93 14.39 10.31
CA PRO A 178 -34.02 15.76 10.80
C PRO A 178 -32.67 16.38 11.14
N ILE A 179 -31.60 15.58 11.17
CA ILE A 179 -30.22 16.05 11.37
C ILE A 179 -29.55 16.28 10.01
N CYS A 180 -28.39 16.95 9.99
CA CYS A 180 -27.59 17.02 8.77
C CYS A 180 -27.28 15.61 8.26
N SER A 181 -27.44 15.38 6.96
CA SER A 181 -27.32 14.06 6.34
C SER A 181 -26.56 14.14 5.02
N LEU A 182 -26.31 12.99 4.37
CA LEU A 182 -25.61 12.90 3.08
C LEU A 182 -24.29 13.68 3.05
N PRO A 183 -23.32 13.32 3.91
CA PRO A 183 -21.99 13.91 3.81
C PRO A 183 -21.40 13.63 2.43
N HIS A 184 -20.73 14.63 1.89
CA HIS A 184 -19.78 14.49 0.80
C HIS A 184 -18.43 14.99 1.31
N PRO A 185 -17.36 14.17 1.31
CA PRO A 185 -17.34 12.77 0.88
C PRO A 185 -18.26 11.90 1.76
N ALA A 186 -18.71 10.76 1.21
CA ALA A 186 -19.60 9.86 1.94
C ALA A 186 -18.93 9.35 3.22
N ASP A 187 -19.71 9.03 4.24
CA ASP A 187 -19.17 8.47 5.48
C ASP A 187 -18.44 7.14 5.21
N GLY A 188 -17.18 7.06 5.64
CA GLY A 188 -16.29 5.95 5.39
C GLY A 188 -15.69 5.90 3.97
N ALA A 189 -15.82 6.96 3.16
CA ALA A 189 -15.21 7.01 1.83
C ALA A 189 -13.68 6.89 1.90
N THR A 190 -13.08 6.15 0.97
CA THR A 190 -11.64 6.07 0.75
C THR A 190 -11.26 6.85 -0.52
N ASP A 191 -9.97 7.02 -0.74
CA ASP A 191 -9.41 7.60 -1.98
C ASP A 191 -9.94 9.00 -2.28
N VAL A 192 -10.20 9.77 -1.21
CA VAL A 192 -10.70 11.13 -1.32
C VAL A 192 -9.56 12.07 -1.68
N ASP A 193 -9.80 13.01 -2.61
CA ASP A 193 -8.82 14.01 -3.02
C ASP A 193 -8.40 14.91 -1.85
N THR A 194 -7.11 15.23 -1.80
CA THR A 194 -6.50 16.13 -0.80
C THR A 194 -7.16 17.52 -0.72
N SER A 195 -7.81 17.98 -1.79
CA SER A 195 -8.44 19.30 -1.92
C SER A 195 -9.97 19.27 -1.75
N ILE A 196 -10.52 18.17 -1.24
CA ILE A 196 -11.97 17.94 -1.08
C ILE A 196 -12.68 19.09 -0.36
N ILE A 197 -13.82 19.51 -0.92
CA ILE A 197 -14.76 20.41 -0.23
C ILE A 197 -15.84 19.56 0.43
N LEU A 198 -15.98 19.71 1.75
CA LEU A 198 -16.98 18.99 2.52
C LEU A 198 -18.36 19.62 2.28
N ASN A 199 -19.37 18.81 1.97
CA ASN A 199 -20.75 19.26 1.77
C ASN A 199 -21.73 18.34 2.50
N TRP A 200 -22.91 18.86 2.86
CA TRP A 200 -23.96 18.06 3.53
C TRP A 200 -25.36 18.55 3.15
N SER A 201 -26.34 17.68 3.31
CA SER A 201 -27.75 18.08 3.29
C SER A 201 -28.11 18.81 4.58
N PRO A 202 -28.83 19.94 4.50
CA PRO A 202 -29.21 20.73 5.67
C PRO A 202 -30.11 19.93 6.61
N GLY A 203 -29.80 19.96 7.92
CA GLY A 203 -30.74 19.51 8.95
C GLY A 203 -31.88 20.52 9.15
N TYR A 204 -33.01 20.05 9.68
CA TYR A 204 -34.18 20.90 9.91
C TYR A 204 -33.89 22.03 10.90
N TYR A 205 -34.58 23.17 10.71
CA TYR A 205 -34.53 24.37 11.56
C TYR A 205 -33.18 25.10 11.63
N ALA A 206 -32.18 24.69 10.85
CA ALA A 206 -30.85 25.30 10.87
C ALA A 206 -30.84 26.67 10.17
N THR A 207 -30.25 27.67 10.82
CA THR A 207 -29.84 28.94 10.18
C THR A 207 -28.32 29.03 10.00
N SER A 208 -27.56 28.19 10.70
CA SER A 208 -26.10 28.04 10.58
C SER A 208 -25.66 26.65 11.05
N TYR A 209 -24.38 26.36 10.85
CA TYR A 209 -23.75 25.08 11.19
C TYR A 209 -22.41 25.30 11.89
N ASP A 210 -22.22 24.62 13.02
CA ASP A 210 -20.94 24.51 13.72
C ASP A 210 -20.21 23.26 13.21
N ILE A 211 -19.10 23.46 12.51
CA ILE A 211 -18.27 22.41 11.91
C ILE A 211 -17.11 22.07 12.84
N TYR A 212 -16.87 20.77 13.03
CA TYR A 212 -15.74 20.23 13.77
C TYR A 212 -15.00 19.25 12.86
N PHE A 213 -13.70 19.45 12.65
CA PHE A 213 -12.89 18.65 11.72
C PHE A 213 -11.52 18.30 12.34
N GLY A 214 -11.09 17.04 12.28
CA GLY A 214 -9.81 16.61 12.85
C GLY A 214 -9.49 15.14 12.60
N THR A 215 -8.37 14.65 13.14
CA THR A 215 -7.85 13.28 12.89
C THR A 215 -8.18 12.26 13.98
N ALA A 216 -8.86 12.69 15.06
CA ALA A 216 -9.25 11.81 16.16
C ALA A 216 -10.75 11.87 16.41
N TRP A 217 -11.41 10.71 16.31
CA TRP A 217 -12.86 10.58 16.47
C TRP A 217 -13.36 11.16 17.79
N ASP A 218 -12.70 10.82 18.91
CA ASP A 218 -13.13 11.28 20.25
C ASP A 218 -13.04 12.79 20.40
N ASN A 219 -12.01 13.42 19.84
CA ASN A 219 -11.85 14.88 19.89
C ASN A 219 -12.98 15.56 19.14
N VAL A 220 -13.26 15.09 17.91
CA VAL A 220 -14.34 15.62 17.07
C VAL A 220 -15.71 15.35 17.69
N ASN A 221 -15.93 14.17 18.29
CA ASN A 221 -17.19 13.83 18.95
C ASN A 221 -17.44 14.64 20.23
N ASN A 222 -16.39 15.00 20.99
CA ASN A 222 -16.56 15.71 22.25
C ASN A 222 -16.47 17.24 22.11
N ALA A 223 -16.03 17.73 20.96
CA ALA A 223 -15.89 19.16 20.69
C ALA A 223 -17.23 19.92 20.78
N ASN A 224 -17.15 21.21 21.11
CA ASN A 224 -18.23 22.20 21.01
C ASN A 224 -17.65 23.60 20.70
N SER A 225 -18.51 24.61 20.53
CA SER A 225 -18.11 25.96 20.13
C SER A 225 -17.17 26.68 21.12
N ILE A 226 -17.03 26.17 22.35
CA ILE A 226 -16.13 26.68 23.38
C ILE A 226 -14.91 25.77 23.55
N ASN A 227 -15.09 24.46 23.53
CA ASN A 227 -14.05 23.46 23.77
C ASN A 227 -13.84 22.56 22.55
N HIS A 228 -12.80 22.81 21.76
CA HIS A 228 -12.45 22.10 20.53
C HIS A 228 -10.92 21.92 20.42
N TYR A 229 -10.29 21.37 21.46
CA TYR A 229 -8.85 21.11 21.45
C TYR A 229 -8.47 20.09 20.36
N ASN A 230 -7.43 20.40 19.57
CA ASN A 230 -6.98 19.59 18.42
C ASN A 230 -8.10 19.28 17.39
N VAL A 231 -9.05 20.20 17.26
CA VAL A 231 -10.15 20.12 16.29
C VAL A 231 -10.31 21.49 15.65
N HIS A 232 -10.37 21.53 14.33
CA HIS A 232 -10.71 22.73 13.59
C HIS A 232 -12.21 23.03 13.77
N TYR A 233 -12.52 24.25 14.20
CA TYR A 233 -13.88 24.73 14.43
C TYR A 233 -14.20 25.92 13.52
N GLN A 234 -15.36 25.88 12.86
CA GLN A 234 -15.89 27.03 12.14
C GLN A 234 -17.43 27.04 12.18
N ASN A 235 -18.03 28.22 12.36
CA ASN A 235 -19.46 28.41 12.11
C ASN A 235 -19.68 28.92 10.67
N VAL A 236 -20.61 28.32 9.94
CA VAL A 236 -20.96 28.68 8.55
C VAL A 236 -22.47 28.79 8.37
N ASP A 237 -22.92 29.63 7.45
CA ASP A 237 -24.33 29.79 7.04
C ASP A 237 -24.65 29.12 5.70
N VAL A 238 -23.68 28.39 5.14
CA VAL A 238 -23.78 27.60 3.92
C VAL A 238 -23.55 26.12 4.21
N ASN A 239 -23.99 25.24 3.31
CA ASN A 239 -23.90 23.79 3.45
C ASN A 239 -22.56 23.20 2.94
N SER A 240 -21.48 23.96 3.07
CA SER A 240 -20.15 23.61 2.58
C SER A 240 -19.04 24.08 3.52
N TYR A 241 -17.95 23.33 3.60
CA TYR A 241 -16.75 23.68 4.38
C TYR A 241 -15.49 23.27 3.61
N ASN A 242 -14.53 24.19 3.50
CA ASN A 242 -13.22 23.92 2.89
C ASN A 242 -12.20 23.63 4.00
N PRO A 243 -11.74 22.38 4.15
CA PRO A 243 -10.76 22.03 5.17
C PRO A 243 -9.31 22.43 4.82
N GLY A 244 -9.06 22.93 3.61
CA GLY A 244 -7.71 23.14 3.07
C GLY A 244 -7.17 21.89 2.38
N ILE A 245 -5.85 21.85 2.16
CA ILE A 245 -5.16 20.68 1.62
C ILE A 245 -4.91 19.68 2.74
N LEU A 246 -5.32 18.44 2.52
CA LEU A 246 -5.24 17.34 3.47
C LEU A 246 -4.03 16.45 3.22
N GLU A 247 -3.61 15.75 4.27
CA GLU A 247 -2.47 14.82 4.22
C GLU A 247 -2.88 13.50 3.54
N PHE A 248 -2.01 12.98 2.66
CA PHE A 248 -2.21 11.70 1.99
C PHE A 248 -2.32 10.54 2.99
N GLY A 249 -3.18 9.57 2.70
CA GLY A 249 -3.41 8.38 3.53
C GLY A 249 -4.06 8.65 4.89
N GLN A 250 -4.26 9.91 5.28
CA GLN A 250 -4.81 10.28 6.57
C GLN A 250 -6.34 10.11 6.56
N THR A 251 -6.86 9.46 7.60
CA THR A 251 -8.29 9.45 7.91
C THR A 251 -8.68 10.69 8.70
N TYR A 252 -9.69 11.43 8.23
CA TYR A 252 -10.26 12.56 8.94
C TYR A 252 -11.66 12.24 9.43
N PHE A 253 -12.01 12.82 10.58
CA PHE A 253 -13.31 12.78 11.20
C PHE A 253 -13.91 14.17 11.21
N TRP A 254 -15.21 14.28 10.95
CA TRP A 254 -15.88 15.56 10.94
C TRP A 254 -17.33 15.47 11.39
N ARG A 255 -17.83 16.55 11.99
CA ARG A 255 -19.18 16.63 12.54
C ARG A 255 -19.77 17.98 12.21
N VAL A 256 -21.05 17.97 11.85
CA VAL A 256 -21.83 19.17 11.57
C VAL A 256 -22.95 19.29 12.58
N ASP A 257 -22.81 20.23 13.51
CA ASP A 257 -23.89 20.59 14.43
C ASP A 257 -24.74 21.66 13.79
N ARG A 258 -26.05 21.44 13.74
CA ARG A 258 -26.97 22.44 13.21
C ARG A 258 -27.40 23.40 14.32
N LYS A 259 -27.59 24.67 13.96
CA LYS A 259 -27.87 25.73 14.93
C LYS A 259 -28.92 26.70 14.42
N ASN A 260 -29.71 27.25 15.35
CA ASN A 260 -30.52 28.44 15.14
C ASN A 260 -30.24 29.49 16.23
N ASN A 261 -31.11 30.50 16.36
CA ASN A 261 -30.93 31.57 17.35
C ASN A 261 -31.03 31.10 18.81
N ASP A 262 -31.67 29.95 19.06
CA ASP A 262 -32.07 29.51 20.39
C ASP A 262 -31.38 28.20 20.81
N GLU A 263 -31.08 27.31 19.85
CA GLU A 263 -30.63 25.95 20.11
C GLU A 263 -29.51 25.50 19.15
N THR A 264 -28.70 24.55 19.62
CA THR A 264 -27.68 23.85 18.84
C THR A 264 -27.92 22.35 19.01
N TRP A 265 -28.05 21.65 17.90
CA TRP A 265 -28.28 20.22 17.87
C TRP A 265 -27.08 19.51 17.28
N LYS A 266 -26.50 18.63 18.09
CA LYS A 266 -25.32 17.86 17.74
C LYS A 266 -25.60 16.92 16.56
N GLY A 267 -24.69 16.88 15.59
CA GLY A 267 -24.72 15.96 14.44
C GLY A 267 -23.99 14.64 14.69
N ASN A 268 -24.01 13.78 13.66
CA ASN A 268 -23.20 12.56 13.62
C ASN A 268 -21.76 12.89 13.24
N VAL A 269 -20.81 12.09 13.75
CA VAL A 269 -19.42 12.12 13.29
C VAL A 269 -19.31 11.23 12.07
N TRP A 270 -18.86 11.81 10.96
CA TRP A 270 -18.53 11.15 9.72
C TRP A 270 -17.02 11.02 9.56
N SER A 271 -16.58 10.13 8.68
CA SER A 271 -15.17 9.91 8.38
C SER A 271 -14.91 9.76 6.88
N PHE A 272 -13.67 10.01 6.47
CA PHE A 272 -13.15 9.62 5.16
C PHE A 272 -11.63 9.48 5.21
N THR A 273 -11.06 8.73 4.29
CA THR A 273 -9.62 8.54 4.12
C THR A 273 -9.17 9.18 2.82
N VAL A 274 -8.15 10.03 2.92
CA VAL A 274 -7.51 10.68 1.77
C VAL A 274 -6.68 9.64 1.02
N LEU A 275 -6.65 9.73 -0.31
CA LEU A 275 -5.80 8.90 -1.17
C LEU A 275 -4.32 8.91 -0.71
N GLU A 276 -3.61 7.79 -0.91
CA GLU A 276 -2.19 7.64 -0.52
C GLU A 276 -1.22 8.18 -1.59
N PHE A 277 -1.66 8.19 -2.84
CA PHE A 277 -0.97 8.72 -4.01
C PHE A 277 -2.00 9.07 -5.08
N ILE A 278 -1.61 9.90 -6.04
CA ILE A 278 -2.41 10.13 -7.25
C ILE A 278 -2.02 9.07 -8.28
N LEU A 279 -2.97 8.24 -8.69
CA LEU A 279 -2.78 7.31 -9.79
C LEU A 279 -2.85 8.08 -11.11
N LEU A 280 -1.77 8.05 -11.89
CA LEU A 280 -1.77 8.58 -13.25
C LEU A 280 -2.31 7.53 -14.22
N ASP A 281 -1.76 6.32 -14.18
CA ASP A 281 -2.24 5.17 -14.95
C ASP A 281 -1.71 3.87 -14.34
N ASP A 282 -2.58 2.87 -14.20
CA ASP A 282 -2.24 1.47 -13.84
C ASP A 282 -2.37 0.54 -15.05
N PHE A 283 -2.82 1.05 -16.21
CA PHE A 283 -3.10 0.30 -17.43
C PHE A 283 -4.16 -0.81 -17.33
N GLU A 284 -4.77 -1.03 -16.17
CA GLU A 284 -5.77 -2.08 -15.90
C GLU A 284 -7.14 -1.73 -16.48
N THR A 285 -7.40 -0.44 -16.69
CA THR A 285 -8.69 0.05 -17.19
C THR A 285 -8.88 -0.13 -18.69
N TYR A 286 -7.80 -0.35 -19.44
CA TYR A 286 -7.85 -0.53 -20.89
C TYR A 286 -8.19 -1.98 -21.26
N ALA A 287 -9.19 -2.18 -22.12
CA ALA A 287 -9.57 -3.51 -22.60
C ALA A 287 -8.71 -4.00 -23.78
N ASP A 288 -8.11 -3.07 -24.54
CA ASP A 288 -7.28 -3.36 -25.71
C ASP A 288 -6.33 -2.21 -26.05
N THR A 289 -5.44 -2.45 -27.02
CA THR A 289 -4.44 -1.45 -27.48
C THR A 289 -5.08 -0.22 -28.12
N ASN A 290 -6.28 -0.30 -28.70
CA ASN A 290 -6.93 0.88 -29.28
C ASN A 290 -7.41 1.83 -28.17
N GLN A 291 -7.87 1.29 -27.05
CA GLN A 291 -8.22 2.12 -25.88
C GLN A 291 -6.97 2.76 -25.26
N LEU A 292 -5.86 2.02 -25.17
CA LEU A 292 -4.58 2.57 -24.75
C LEU A 292 -4.16 3.73 -25.68
N LEU A 293 -4.19 3.53 -27.01
CA LEU A 293 -3.83 4.54 -28.00
C LEU A 293 -4.82 5.73 -28.06
N ALA A 294 -6.00 5.61 -27.47
CA ALA A 294 -6.93 6.73 -27.33
C ALA A 294 -6.55 7.65 -26.15
N ALA A 295 -5.80 7.14 -25.17
CA ALA A 295 -5.34 7.88 -24.01
C ALA A 295 -3.87 8.30 -24.13
N TRP A 296 -3.03 7.45 -24.71
CA TRP A 296 -1.61 7.64 -24.93
C TRP A 296 -1.29 7.73 -26.42
N SER A 297 -0.44 8.67 -26.79
CA SER A 297 0.06 8.82 -28.17
C SER A 297 1.41 8.13 -28.34
N ASP A 298 1.62 7.49 -29.48
CA ASP A 298 2.92 6.87 -29.85
C ASP A 298 3.53 7.51 -31.11
N GLY A 299 4.55 6.86 -31.67
CA GLY A 299 5.32 7.31 -32.82
C GLY A 299 4.50 7.58 -34.07
N ALA A 300 3.35 6.91 -34.22
CA ALA A 300 2.43 7.17 -35.33
C ALA A 300 1.78 8.56 -35.22
N ASP A 301 1.54 9.03 -34.00
CA ASP A 301 0.89 10.32 -33.73
C ASP A 301 1.91 11.45 -33.53
N ASN A 302 3.02 11.17 -32.86
CA ASN A 302 4.00 12.17 -32.46
C ASN A 302 5.28 12.19 -33.34
N ASN A 303 5.35 11.36 -34.39
CA ASN A 303 6.47 11.22 -35.33
C ASN A 303 7.81 10.84 -34.65
N THR A 304 7.76 9.98 -33.64
CA THR A 304 8.95 9.40 -32.98
C THR A 304 9.08 7.91 -33.27
N GLY A 305 10.14 7.27 -32.78
CA GLY A 305 10.39 5.83 -32.98
C GLY A 305 9.57 4.89 -32.09
N SER A 306 8.58 5.38 -31.34
CA SER A 306 7.84 4.56 -30.38
C SER A 306 6.68 3.80 -31.02
N ILE A 307 6.41 2.60 -30.50
CA ILE A 307 5.15 1.87 -30.70
C ILE A 307 4.69 1.41 -29.32
N ILE A 308 3.44 1.65 -28.95
CA ILE A 308 2.88 1.14 -27.69
C ILE A 308 1.78 0.12 -27.92
N THR A 309 1.76 -0.92 -27.10
CA THR A 309 0.71 -1.94 -27.09
C THR A 309 0.32 -2.31 -25.67
N LEU A 310 -0.92 -2.72 -25.45
CA LEU A 310 -1.37 -3.25 -24.16
C LEU A 310 -0.96 -4.71 -24.01
N ASP A 311 -0.17 -5.03 -22.98
CA ASP A 311 0.14 -6.40 -22.57
C ASP A 311 -0.89 -6.86 -21.54
N LEU A 312 -1.93 -7.56 -22.00
CA LEU A 312 -3.01 -8.09 -21.14
C LEU A 312 -2.57 -9.21 -20.18
N VAL A 313 -1.37 -9.78 -20.36
CA VAL A 313 -0.86 -10.82 -19.45
C VAL A 313 -0.23 -10.20 -18.21
N CYS A 314 0.49 -9.10 -18.43
CA CYS A 314 1.14 -8.33 -17.37
C CYS A 314 0.34 -7.10 -16.95
N SER A 315 -0.82 -6.86 -17.56
CA SER A 315 -1.61 -5.64 -17.40
C SER A 315 -0.80 -4.35 -17.46
N SER A 316 0.08 -4.24 -18.45
CA SER A 316 1.02 -3.13 -18.55
C SER A 316 1.08 -2.57 -19.96
N MET A 317 1.57 -1.34 -20.11
CA MET A 317 1.94 -0.82 -21.41
C MET A 317 3.27 -1.41 -21.85
N GLN A 318 3.28 -2.11 -22.98
CA GLN A 318 4.51 -2.48 -23.67
C GLN A 318 4.93 -1.34 -24.61
N PHE A 319 6.02 -0.65 -24.25
CA PHE A 319 6.66 0.39 -25.05
C PHE A 319 7.80 -0.22 -25.86
N MET A 320 7.69 -0.18 -27.19
CA MET A 320 8.81 -0.45 -28.10
C MET A 320 9.44 0.86 -28.53
N TYR A 321 10.76 1.01 -28.34
CA TYR A 321 11.54 2.13 -28.87
C TYR A 321 12.42 1.67 -30.04
N ASP A 322 12.47 2.47 -31.09
CA ASP A 322 13.41 2.30 -32.20
C ASP A 322 14.11 3.61 -32.52
N ASN A 323 15.34 3.75 -32.03
CA ASN A 323 16.17 4.93 -32.24
C ASN A 323 17.27 4.70 -33.28
N ASN A 324 17.16 3.66 -34.11
CA ASN A 324 18.14 3.39 -35.18
C ASN A 324 17.97 4.34 -36.36
N GLU A 325 16.74 4.84 -36.57
CA GLU A 325 16.37 5.73 -37.68
C GLU A 325 15.89 7.08 -37.15
N PHE A 326 15.88 8.09 -38.03
CA PHE A 326 15.39 9.44 -37.69
C PHE A 326 13.94 9.34 -37.15
N PRO A 327 13.60 10.02 -36.03
CA PRO A 327 14.35 11.11 -35.40
C PRO A 327 15.37 10.68 -34.34
N PHE A 328 15.65 9.39 -34.17
CA PHE A 328 16.60 8.82 -33.20
C PHE A 328 16.20 8.98 -31.72
N PHE A 329 14.93 9.22 -31.46
CA PHE A 329 14.32 9.14 -30.14
C PHE A 329 12.89 8.60 -30.28
N SER A 330 12.38 8.04 -29.19
CA SER A 330 11.06 7.41 -29.13
C SER A 330 10.33 7.95 -27.91
N GLU A 331 9.09 8.41 -28.07
CA GLU A 331 8.28 8.97 -26.98
C GLU A 331 6.85 8.43 -27.01
N THR A 332 6.31 8.14 -25.83
CA THR A 332 4.85 8.04 -25.65
C THR A 332 4.41 9.20 -24.78
N ALA A 333 3.24 9.76 -25.06
CA ALA A 333 2.75 10.92 -24.32
C ALA A 333 1.28 10.79 -23.94
N PHE A 334 1.00 11.09 -22.68
CA PHE A 334 -0.32 11.31 -22.13
C PHE A 334 -0.60 12.82 -22.10
N ILE A 335 -1.68 13.24 -22.76
CA ILE A 335 -2.06 14.66 -22.86
C ILE A 335 -3.35 14.87 -22.06
N TYR A 336 -3.30 15.77 -21.10
CA TYR A 336 -4.48 16.14 -20.33
C TYR A 336 -5.30 17.20 -21.05
N ASP A 337 -6.56 16.91 -21.34
CA ASP A 337 -7.53 17.89 -21.86
C ASP A 337 -7.75 19.07 -20.90
N THR A 338 -7.64 18.80 -19.60
CA THR A 338 -7.74 19.80 -18.53
C THR A 338 -6.42 19.86 -17.77
N PRO A 339 -5.83 21.05 -17.54
CA PRO A 339 -4.59 21.18 -16.77
C PRO A 339 -4.74 20.58 -15.37
N GLN A 340 -3.76 19.78 -14.95
CA GLN A 340 -3.70 19.13 -13.65
C GLN A 340 -2.89 19.96 -12.67
N ASN A 341 -3.43 20.17 -11.47
CA ASN A 341 -2.76 20.90 -10.40
C ASN A 341 -2.09 19.93 -9.43
N TRP A 342 -0.83 19.59 -9.68
CA TRP A 342 -0.08 18.67 -8.83
C TRP A 342 0.42 19.36 -7.55
N ILE A 343 0.84 20.62 -7.62
CA ILE A 343 1.34 21.31 -6.41
C ILE A 343 0.25 21.53 -5.36
N GLY A 344 -1.00 21.78 -5.80
CA GLY A 344 -2.16 21.94 -4.92
C GLY A 344 -2.50 20.67 -4.15
N SER A 345 -2.10 19.50 -4.66
CA SER A 345 -2.33 18.22 -3.99
C SER A 345 -1.26 17.87 -2.96
N GLY A 346 -0.14 18.61 -2.88
CA GLY A 346 0.96 18.29 -1.95
C GLY A 346 1.87 17.14 -2.39
N VAL A 347 1.78 16.70 -3.65
CA VAL A 347 2.70 15.71 -4.21
C VAL A 347 4.10 16.29 -4.45
N LYS A 348 5.11 15.43 -4.41
CA LYS A 348 6.52 15.82 -4.52
C LYS A 348 7.35 14.91 -5.43
N ALA A 349 6.90 13.68 -5.68
CA ALA A 349 7.62 12.74 -6.53
C ALA A 349 6.72 12.08 -7.56
N LEU A 350 7.24 11.88 -8.77
CA LEU A 350 6.69 10.98 -9.76
C LEU A 350 7.39 9.62 -9.63
N GLN A 351 6.64 8.54 -9.74
CA GLN A 351 7.16 7.18 -9.74
C GLN A 351 6.63 6.40 -10.93
N LEU A 352 7.52 5.64 -11.57
CA LEU A 352 7.21 4.74 -12.67
C LEU A 352 7.70 3.34 -12.32
N GLN A 353 6.83 2.34 -12.48
CA GLN A 353 7.25 0.95 -12.52
C GLN A 353 7.59 0.54 -13.95
N PHE A 354 8.74 -0.11 -14.14
CA PHE A 354 9.14 -0.54 -15.48
C PHE A 354 9.92 -1.85 -15.47
N CYS A 355 9.86 -2.61 -16.56
CA CYS A 355 10.57 -3.87 -16.74
C CYS A 355 11.12 -3.94 -18.16
N GLY A 356 12.44 -3.95 -18.28
CA GLY A 356 13.15 -4.08 -19.56
C GLY A 356 13.28 -5.53 -20.02
N THR A 357 14.08 -5.73 -21.07
CA THR A 357 14.51 -7.08 -21.49
C THR A 357 16.00 -7.11 -21.75
N LYS A 358 16.67 -8.22 -21.48
CA LYS A 358 18.14 -8.34 -21.64
C LYS A 358 18.61 -8.13 -23.09
N SER A 359 17.72 -8.35 -24.07
CA SER A 359 17.99 -8.16 -25.49
C SER A 359 17.90 -6.72 -25.97
N ASN A 360 17.41 -5.82 -25.13
CA ASN A 360 17.30 -4.40 -25.47
C ASN A 360 18.70 -3.79 -25.67
N ALA A 361 18.80 -2.83 -26.57
CA ALA A 361 19.95 -1.93 -26.57
C ALA A 361 19.97 -1.08 -25.28
N ALA A 362 21.14 -0.58 -24.89
CA ALA A 362 21.20 0.49 -23.90
C ALA A 362 20.55 1.76 -24.50
N GLY A 363 19.82 2.51 -23.68
CA GLY A 363 19.05 3.67 -24.14
C GLY A 363 18.75 4.60 -22.98
N GLN A 364 19.02 5.89 -23.17
CA GLN A 364 18.76 6.89 -22.14
C GLN A 364 17.26 7.04 -21.96
N MET A 365 16.72 6.51 -20.87
CA MET A 365 15.31 6.71 -20.51
C MET A 365 15.14 8.10 -19.91
N TYR A 366 14.03 8.77 -20.20
CA TYR A 366 13.69 10.07 -19.64
C TYR A 366 12.17 10.24 -19.49
N VAL A 367 11.78 11.19 -18.65
CA VAL A 367 10.41 11.67 -18.54
C VAL A 367 10.35 13.15 -18.88
N VAL A 368 9.22 13.58 -19.43
CA VAL A 368 8.94 14.98 -19.74
C VAL A 368 7.65 15.39 -19.09
N LEU A 369 7.67 16.52 -18.40
CA LEU A 369 6.48 17.22 -17.94
C LEU A 369 6.34 18.52 -18.71
N GLY A 370 5.10 18.89 -19.03
CA GLY A 370 4.80 20.18 -19.64
C GLY A 370 3.49 20.77 -19.15
N ASP A 371 3.43 22.10 -19.09
CA ASP A 371 2.26 22.90 -18.67
C ASP A 371 1.52 23.56 -19.87
N GLY A 372 2.03 23.33 -21.08
CA GLY A 372 1.56 23.90 -22.34
C GLY A 372 2.31 25.17 -22.76
N ASP A 373 3.12 25.75 -21.88
CA ASP A 373 4.03 26.84 -22.20
C ASP A 373 5.47 26.32 -22.34
N VAL A 374 5.89 25.44 -21.45
CA VAL A 374 7.22 24.80 -21.43
C VAL A 374 7.13 23.30 -21.22
N ASN A 375 8.16 22.60 -21.71
CA ASN A 375 8.40 21.19 -21.44
C ASN A 375 9.79 21.06 -20.80
N SER A 376 9.90 20.30 -19.71
CA SER A 376 11.18 20.01 -19.05
C SER A 376 11.41 18.51 -18.95
N VAL A 377 12.69 18.12 -19.07
CA VAL A 377 13.14 16.73 -19.24
C VAL A 377 13.95 16.31 -18.03
N VAL A 378 13.64 15.13 -17.49
CA VAL A 378 14.46 14.50 -16.46
C VAL A 378 14.88 13.11 -16.92
N THR A 379 16.18 12.88 -16.97
CA THR A 379 16.77 11.62 -17.43
C THR A 379 16.94 10.63 -16.28
N HIS A 380 16.74 9.35 -16.55
CA HIS A 380 17.17 8.26 -15.67
C HIS A 380 18.71 8.29 -15.54
N HIS A 381 19.25 8.01 -14.37
CA HIS A 381 20.69 8.12 -14.13
C HIS A 381 21.52 7.00 -14.79
N ASP A 382 20.88 5.85 -15.01
CA ASP A 382 21.48 4.68 -15.64
C ASP A 382 20.92 4.46 -17.05
N ILE A 383 21.81 4.42 -18.04
CA ILE A 383 21.50 4.18 -19.46
C ILE A 383 21.21 2.71 -19.77
N ASN A 384 21.58 1.79 -18.87
CA ASN A 384 21.33 0.36 -19.00
C ASN A 384 19.99 -0.06 -18.40
N ALA A 385 19.24 0.86 -17.77
CA ALA A 385 17.91 0.60 -17.20
C ALA A 385 16.96 -0.18 -18.15
N PRO A 386 16.90 0.10 -19.47
CA PRO A 386 16.03 -0.66 -20.38
C PRO A 386 16.42 -2.13 -20.53
N THR A 387 17.62 -2.54 -20.12
CA THR A 387 18.13 -3.92 -20.23
C THR A 387 17.81 -4.78 -19.01
N LEU A 388 17.31 -4.16 -17.93
CA LEU A 388 17.00 -4.83 -16.67
C LEU A 388 15.70 -5.64 -16.80
N ASN A 389 15.85 -6.96 -16.92
CA ASN A 389 14.73 -7.91 -17.07
C ASN A 389 14.12 -8.32 -15.73
N SER A 390 13.79 -7.32 -14.91
CA SER A 390 13.03 -7.44 -13.67
C SER A 390 12.39 -6.09 -13.39
N TRP A 391 11.23 -6.10 -12.71
CA TRP A 391 10.54 -4.87 -12.32
C TRP A 391 11.46 -3.95 -11.51
N GLN A 392 11.53 -2.71 -11.95
CA GLN A 392 12.27 -1.62 -11.37
C GLN A 392 11.30 -0.50 -10.99
N VAL A 393 11.70 0.30 -10.01
CA VAL A 393 10.98 1.51 -9.61
C VAL A 393 11.88 2.71 -9.87
N TRP A 394 11.43 3.62 -10.71
CA TRP A 394 12.09 4.90 -10.91
C TRP A 394 11.34 6.01 -10.20
N ASN A 395 11.99 6.61 -9.20
CA ASN A 395 11.49 7.77 -8.48
C ASN A 395 12.14 9.06 -9.01
N VAL A 396 11.32 10.07 -9.30
CA VAL A 396 11.72 11.37 -9.83
C VAL A 396 11.23 12.48 -8.90
N ASP A 397 12.15 13.25 -8.32
CA ASP A 397 11.82 14.46 -7.55
C ASP A 397 11.25 15.52 -8.50
N LEU A 398 10.02 15.99 -8.25
CA LEU A 398 9.37 16.95 -9.13
C LEU A 398 10.07 18.32 -9.14
N ARG A 399 10.94 18.63 -8.16
CA ARG A 399 11.80 19.84 -8.20
C ARG A 399 12.76 19.86 -9.38
N LYS A 400 13.04 18.71 -10.00
CA LYS A 400 13.90 18.63 -11.19
C LYS A 400 13.23 19.21 -12.45
N PHE A 401 11.92 19.47 -12.42
CA PHE A 401 11.19 20.19 -13.46
C PHE A 401 11.00 21.66 -13.06
N ASP A 402 12.10 22.34 -12.73
CA ASP A 402 12.12 23.69 -12.15
C ASP A 402 11.48 24.78 -13.03
N ASP A 403 11.49 24.58 -14.35
CA ASP A 403 10.85 25.51 -15.30
C ASP A 403 9.34 25.28 -15.48
N VAL A 404 8.80 24.11 -15.10
CA VAL A 404 7.40 23.73 -15.37
C VAL A 404 6.47 24.19 -14.25
N ASN A 405 5.34 24.80 -14.60
CA ASN A 405 4.28 25.08 -13.64
C ASN A 405 3.54 23.80 -13.24
N LEU A 406 3.95 23.19 -12.11
CA LEU A 406 3.30 22.00 -11.54
C LEU A 406 1.83 22.22 -11.14
N ALA A 407 1.31 23.44 -11.15
CA ALA A 407 -0.12 23.71 -10.94
C ALA A 407 -0.98 23.60 -12.22
N GLY A 408 -0.36 23.36 -13.38
CA GLY A 408 -1.03 23.38 -14.68
C GLY A 408 -0.50 22.35 -15.67
N ILE A 409 -0.13 21.15 -15.20
CA ILE A 409 0.41 20.07 -16.04
C ILE A 409 -0.60 19.67 -17.12
N LYS A 410 -0.14 19.64 -18.38
CA LYS A 410 -0.92 19.22 -19.55
C LYS A 410 -0.27 18.04 -20.29
N LEU A 411 1.01 17.79 -20.06
CA LEU A 411 1.77 16.76 -20.76
C LEU A 411 2.54 15.93 -19.74
N PHE A 412 2.39 14.61 -19.84
CA PHE A 412 3.33 13.65 -19.29
C PHE A 412 3.84 12.76 -20.41
N CYS A 413 5.14 12.60 -20.53
CA CYS A 413 5.74 11.78 -21.57
C CYS A 413 6.86 10.93 -21.01
N ILE A 414 6.96 9.70 -21.53
CA ILE A 414 8.05 8.76 -21.29
C ILE A 414 8.79 8.62 -22.61
N GLY A 415 10.13 8.67 -22.58
CA GLY A 415 10.92 8.53 -23.80
C GLY A 415 12.24 7.82 -23.62
N PHE A 416 12.81 7.45 -24.76
CA PHE A 416 14.12 6.82 -24.90
C PHE A 416 14.95 7.60 -25.93
N GLY A 417 16.23 7.85 -25.61
CA GLY A 417 17.14 8.65 -26.43
C GLY A 417 17.41 10.02 -25.81
N ASP A 418 17.64 11.01 -26.65
CA ASP A 418 17.82 12.41 -26.24
C ASP A 418 16.99 13.27 -27.20
N ARG A 419 15.86 13.80 -26.74
CA ARG A 419 14.96 14.61 -27.57
C ARG A 419 15.57 15.97 -27.95
N ASP A 420 16.46 16.50 -27.13
CA ASP A 420 17.05 17.83 -27.32
C ASP A 420 18.31 17.76 -28.19
N ASN A 421 19.01 16.63 -28.17
CA ASN A 421 20.15 16.35 -29.06
C ASN A 421 20.12 14.92 -29.65
N PRO A 422 19.18 14.61 -30.56
CA PRO A 422 18.98 13.24 -31.03
C PRO A 422 20.18 12.67 -31.78
N LYS A 423 20.52 11.43 -31.45
CA LYS A 423 21.62 10.66 -32.05
C LYS A 423 21.19 9.23 -32.23
N VAL A 424 21.69 8.59 -33.28
CA VAL A 424 21.51 7.16 -33.54
C VAL A 424 21.74 6.38 -32.25
N GLY A 425 20.71 5.65 -31.83
CA GLY A 425 20.70 4.82 -30.64
C GLY A 425 20.54 3.35 -31.00
N GLY A 426 19.74 2.64 -30.22
CA GLY A 426 19.31 1.29 -30.54
C GLY A 426 17.81 1.13 -30.34
N SER A 427 17.36 -0.12 -30.32
CA SER A 427 15.94 -0.46 -30.18
C SER A 427 15.72 -1.48 -29.07
N GLY A 428 14.50 -1.54 -28.55
CA GLY A 428 14.12 -2.49 -27.53
C GLY A 428 12.67 -2.33 -27.07
N THR A 429 12.28 -3.15 -26.10
CA THR A 429 10.95 -3.18 -25.53
C THR A 429 11.01 -3.08 -24.01
N VAL A 430 10.34 -2.08 -23.44
CA VAL A 430 10.20 -1.90 -21.99
C VAL A 430 8.72 -1.90 -21.64
N ARG A 431 8.35 -2.66 -20.62
CA ARG A 431 7.00 -2.60 -20.05
C ARG A 431 6.96 -1.50 -19.00
N PHE A 432 5.90 -0.72 -18.98
CA PHE A 432 5.58 0.24 -17.94
C PHE A 432 4.26 -0.15 -17.32
N ASP A 433 4.24 -0.13 -16.01
CA ASP A 433 3.07 -0.37 -15.17
C ASP A 433 2.89 0.84 -14.24
N ASP A 434 2.00 0.75 -13.25
CA ASP A 434 1.84 1.64 -12.09
C ASP A 434 2.65 2.95 -12.18
N ILE A 435 2.00 3.98 -12.73
CA ILE A 435 2.52 5.34 -12.78
C ILE A 435 1.77 6.14 -11.74
N VAL A 436 2.49 6.52 -10.68
CA VAL A 436 1.88 7.18 -9.52
C VAL A 436 2.64 8.44 -9.13
N ILE A 437 1.91 9.42 -8.62
CA ILE A 437 2.45 10.68 -8.14
C ILE A 437 2.26 10.72 -6.63
N ASN A 438 3.38 10.77 -5.91
CA ASN A 438 3.46 10.54 -4.48
C ASN A 438 3.75 11.85 -3.73
N PRO A 439 3.28 11.99 -2.48
CA PRO A 439 3.87 12.94 -1.53
C PRO A 439 5.33 12.56 -1.19
N SER A 440 5.94 13.28 -0.24
CA SER A 440 7.15 12.76 0.41
C SER A 440 6.86 11.35 0.96
N ARG A 441 7.72 10.38 0.67
CA ARG A 441 7.60 8.99 1.12
C ARG A 441 8.90 8.50 1.73
N CYS A 442 8.85 7.43 2.51
CA CYS A 442 10.05 6.82 3.00
C CYS A 442 10.86 6.22 1.84
N PHE A 443 12.15 6.53 1.82
CA PHE A 443 13.12 5.88 0.98
C PHE A 443 14.32 5.59 1.86
N ALA A 444 14.59 4.31 2.15
CA ALA A 444 15.59 3.91 3.14
C ALA A 444 16.96 4.56 2.91
N ALA A 445 17.37 4.80 1.66
CA ALA A 445 18.64 5.47 1.35
C ALA A 445 18.70 6.96 1.76
N HIS A 446 17.56 7.57 2.10
CA HIS A 446 17.40 8.94 2.58
C HIS A 446 16.94 9.01 4.04
N GLY A 447 16.81 7.88 4.74
CA GLY A 447 16.46 7.84 6.15
C GLY A 447 17.53 8.48 7.04
N PRO A 448 17.18 8.85 8.30
CA PRO A 448 18.15 9.39 9.26
C PRO A 448 19.33 8.42 9.49
N ILE A 449 20.47 8.94 9.96
CA ILE A 449 21.68 8.13 10.19
C ILE A 449 21.45 7.00 11.21
N ALA A 450 20.51 7.20 12.15
CA ALA A 450 20.14 6.22 13.17
C ALA A 450 18.94 5.34 12.82
N ASP A 451 18.42 5.44 11.59
CA ASP A 451 17.37 4.56 11.05
C ASP A 451 18.04 3.29 10.50
N PHE A 452 18.08 2.27 11.34
CA PHE A 452 18.77 1.01 11.14
C PHE A 452 17.89 -0.04 10.47
N ASP A 453 16.56 0.05 10.55
CA ASP A 453 15.64 -0.84 9.85
C ASP A 453 15.17 -0.31 8.48
N GLY A 454 15.42 0.97 8.20
CA GLY A 454 15.16 1.62 6.92
C GLY A 454 13.71 2.10 6.75
N ASP A 455 12.95 2.26 7.83
CA ASP A 455 11.56 2.74 7.82
C ASP A 455 11.43 4.28 7.84
N CYS A 456 12.59 4.97 7.84
CA CYS A 456 12.73 6.43 7.86
C CYS A 456 12.30 7.12 9.15
N LEU A 457 12.03 6.38 10.22
CA LEU A 457 11.66 6.87 11.55
C LEU A 457 12.62 6.28 12.58
N VAL A 458 13.31 7.13 13.34
CA VAL A 458 14.13 6.63 14.45
C VAL A 458 13.27 6.32 15.66
N ASP A 459 13.09 5.04 15.99
CA ASP A 459 12.25 4.60 17.10
C ASP A 459 12.79 3.37 17.88
N ILE A 460 11.88 2.69 18.58
CA ILE A 460 12.19 1.54 19.42
C ILE A 460 12.73 0.34 18.63
N ASN A 461 12.40 0.23 17.34
CA ASN A 461 12.89 -0.82 16.47
C ASN A 461 14.39 -0.65 16.20
N ASP A 462 14.86 0.58 15.98
CA ASP A 462 16.29 0.88 15.86
C ASP A 462 17.04 0.59 17.15
N LEU A 463 16.44 0.92 18.29
CA LEU A 463 17.04 0.61 19.60
C LEU A 463 17.18 -0.91 19.80
N ASN A 464 16.20 -1.69 19.34
CA ASN A 464 16.25 -3.14 19.37
C ASN A 464 17.36 -3.70 18.47
N ILE A 465 17.68 -3.04 17.36
CA ILE A 465 18.77 -3.44 16.47
C ILE A 465 20.12 -3.17 17.14
N ILE A 466 20.40 -1.93 17.56
CA ILE A 466 21.70 -1.58 18.15
C ILE A 466 21.98 -2.32 19.47
N SER A 467 20.95 -2.63 20.25
CA SER A 467 21.11 -3.35 21.52
C SER A 467 21.50 -4.83 21.35
N ARG A 468 21.19 -5.46 20.21
CA ARG A 468 21.62 -6.84 19.90
C ARG A 468 23.11 -6.90 19.55
N ASP A 469 23.64 -5.83 18.97
CA ASP A 469 24.99 -5.73 18.43
C ASP A 469 25.91 -4.87 19.32
N TRP A 470 25.54 -4.76 20.60
CA TRP A 470 26.26 -3.97 21.60
C TRP A 470 27.69 -4.48 21.83
N LEU A 471 28.67 -3.57 21.83
CA LEU A 471 30.11 -3.81 22.06
C LEU A 471 30.82 -4.65 20.99
N ILE A 472 30.23 -4.82 19.81
CA ILE A 472 30.96 -5.38 18.68
C ILE A 472 32.08 -4.40 18.29
N SER A 473 33.28 -4.92 18.02
CA SER A 473 34.47 -4.15 17.62
C SER A 473 35.20 -4.83 16.47
N ASP A 474 35.98 -4.07 15.71
CA ASP A 474 36.94 -4.61 14.74
C ASP A 474 37.88 -5.62 15.43
N TYR A 475 38.30 -6.65 14.69
CA TYR A 475 39.19 -7.67 15.25
C TYR A 475 40.13 -8.23 14.21
N ASN A 476 41.29 -8.74 14.67
CA ASN A 476 42.23 -9.44 13.80
C ASN A 476 41.97 -10.94 13.83
N VAL A 477 42.10 -11.57 12.68
CA VAL A 477 41.94 -13.00 12.47
C VAL A 477 43.25 -13.58 11.96
N ILE A 478 43.78 -14.54 12.71
CA ILE A 478 45.01 -15.24 12.33
C ILE A 478 44.62 -16.52 11.59
N ALA A 479 45.16 -16.68 10.38
CA ALA A 479 44.89 -17.81 9.50
C ALA A 479 45.17 -19.15 10.19
N THR A 480 44.21 -20.07 10.09
CA THR A 480 44.34 -21.45 10.58
C THR A 480 44.04 -22.41 9.44
N LYS A 481 44.86 -23.45 9.26
CA LYS A 481 44.66 -24.39 8.15
C LYS A 481 43.34 -25.17 8.33
N PRO A 482 42.48 -25.27 7.27
CA PRO A 482 41.29 -26.12 7.30
C PRO A 482 41.59 -27.61 7.49
N ASP A 483 40.70 -28.31 8.19
CA ASP A 483 40.73 -29.77 8.29
C ASP A 483 40.52 -30.40 6.90
N GLN A 484 41.47 -31.25 6.50
CA GLN A 484 41.44 -31.92 5.22
C GLN A 484 40.44 -33.08 5.19
N ASN A 485 40.03 -33.61 6.36
CA ASN A 485 39.02 -34.68 6.42
C ASN A 485 37.65 -34.20 5.94
N GLY A 486 37.36 -32.91 6.11
CA GLY A 486 36.11 -32.30 5.66
C GLY A 486 36.14 -31.82 4.21
N LEU A 487 37.29 -31.88 3.52
CA LEU A 487 37.40 -31.48 2.12
C LEU A 487 36.77 -32.53 1.20
N LYS A 488 35.75 -32.13 0.43
CA LYS A 488 35.03 -33.01 -0.49
C LYS A 488 35.52 -32.97 -1.91
N VAL A 489 35.75 -31.78 -2.45
CA VAL A 489 36.37 -31.60 -3.75
C VAL A 489 37.38 -30.48 -3.70
N TYR A 490 38.42 -30.62 -4.51
CA TYR A 490 39.40 -29.58 -4.73
C TYR A 490 39.83 -29.54 -6.19
N TYR A 491 39.34 -28.56 -6.95
CA TYR A 491 39.76 -28.28 -8.31
C TYR A 491 40.75 -27.13 -8.30
N SER A 492 42.05 -27.44 -8.41
CA SER A 492 43.10 -26.42 -8.51
C SER A 492 43.17 -25.76 -9.88
N PHE A 493 42.58 -26.38 -10.90
CA PHE A 493 42.60 -25.91 -12.29
C PHE A 493 44.00 -25.72 -12.91
N ASP A 494 45.01 -26.40 -12.37
CA ASP A 494 46.40 -26.36 -12.86
C ASP A 494 46.66 -27.13 -14.16
N GLN A 495 45.64 -27.76 -14.73
CA GLN A 495 45.80 -28.55 -15.95
C GLN A 495 46.10 -27.64 -17.14
N THR A 496 46.90 -28.15 -18.07
CA THR A 496 47.20 -27.45 -19.33
C THR A 496 46.38 -27.95 -20.52
N SER A 497 45.60 -29.02 -20.33
CA SER A 497 44.78 -29.67 -21.35
C SER A 497 43.83 -30.70 -20.73
N GLY A 498 42.73 -31.02 -21.42
CA GLY A 498 41.80 -32.08 -21.04
C GLY A 498 40.36 -31.59 -20.91
N ALA A 499 39.43 -32.54 -20.82
CA ALA A 499 37.98 -32.27 -20.73
C ALA A 499 37.43 -32.34 -19.29
N ASN A 500 38.30 -32.54 -18.30
CA ASN A 500 37.92 -32.67 -16.89
C ASN A 500 38.79 -31.75 -16.03
N ALA A 501 38.19 -31.13 -15.01
CA ALA A 501 38.92 -30.55 -13.90
C ALA A 501 39.22 -31.64 -12.86
N VAL A 502 40.51 -31.92 -12.66
CA VAL A 502 40.95 -33.00 -11.77
C VAL A 502 40.73 -32.60 -10.32
N ASP A 503 40.14 -33.52 -9.57
CA ASP A 503 39.95 -33.42 -8.12
C ASP A 503 41.22 -33.81 -7.39
N SER A 504 41.81 -32.83 -6.71
CA SER A 504 43.02 -32.94 -5.89
C SER A 504 42.72 -33.22 -4.41
N SER A 505 41.45 -33.40 -4.02
CA SER A 505 41.08 -33.72 -2.63
C SER A 505 41.42 -35.16 -2.22
N GLY A 506 41.58 -36.04 -3.20
CA GLY A 506 41.73 -37.49 -2.99
C GLY A 506 40.43 -38.28 -3.04
N ASN A 507 39.27 -37.62 -3.22
CA ASN A 507 37.97 -38.28 -3.31
C ASN A 507 37.55 -38.69 -4.74
N ASN A 508 38.34 -38.29 -5.74
CA ASN A 508 38.22 -38.70 -7.14
C ASN A 508 36.93 -38.21 -7.84
N TYR A 509 36.41 -37.05 -7.44
CA TYR A 509 35.23 -36.41 -8.04
C TYR A 509 35.61 -35.41 -9.12
N HIS A 510 36.15 -35.86 -10.26
CA HIS A 510 36.56 -34.95 -11.35
C HIS A 510 35.37 -34.26 -12.02
N ALA A 511 35.33 -32.93 -12.04
CA ALA A 511 34.27 -32.19 -12.71
C ALA A 511 34.42 -32.26 -14.24
N ILE A 512 33.30 -32.39 -14.95
CA ILE A 512 33.28 -32.50 -16.41
C ILE A 512 33.07 -31.10 -16.98
N ILE A 513 33.85 -30.74 -18.00
CA ILE A 513 33.73 -29.46 -18.69
C ILE A 513 32.68 -29.62 -19.80
N GLU A 514 31.60 -28.86 -19.73
CA GLU A 514 30.42 -29.02 -20.59
C GLU A 514 30.57 -28.31 -21.95
N THR A 515 31.67 -28.59 -22.65
CA THR A 515 31.95 -28.05 -24.00
C THR A 515 32.52 -29.13 -24.92
N ASN A 516 32.23 -29.01 -26.21
CA ASN A 516 32.83 -29.84 -27.26
C ASN A 516 34.18 -29.28 -27.75
N ASP A 517 34.53 -28.05 -27.36
CA ASP A 517 35.82 -27.41 -27.69
C ASP A 517 36.52 -26.97 -26.40
N VAL A 518 37.57 -27.71 -26.04
CA VAL A 518 38.41 -27.42 -24.87
C VAL A 518 39.64 -26.57 -25.21
N THR A 519 39.70 -26.03 -26.44
CA THR A 519 40.84 -25.22 -26.89
C THR A 519 40.81 -23.85 -26.20
N GLY A 520 41.87 -23.50 -25.50
CA GLY A 520 42.01 -22.16 -24.88
C GLY A 520 41.25 -21.95 -23.57
N ILE A 521 40.61 -22.99 -23.02
CA ILE A 521 39.94 -22.92 -21.72
C ILE A 521 40.93 -22.93 -20.55
N TRP A 522 42.07 -23.62 -20.70
CA TRP A 522 43.11 -23.68 -19.68
C TRP A 522 44.06 -22.48 -19.82
N ASN A 523 44.29 -21.76 -18.72
CA ASN A 523 45.13 -20.57 -18.69
C ASN A 523 46.23 -20.73 -17.64
N THR A 524 47.46 -20.30 -17.92
CA THR A 524 48.60 -20.46 -16.98
C THR A 524 48.78 -19.28 -16.04
N ASN A 525 47.78 -18.42 -15.87
CA ASN A 525 47.83 -17.26 -14.98
C ASN A 525 46.68 -17.30 -13.99
N GLY A 526 46.71 -18.32 -13.13
CA GLY A 526 45.88 -18.48 -11.95
C GLY A 526 46.17 -17.43 -10.87
N TYR A 527 45.41 -17.48 -9.78
CA TYR A 527 45.53 -16.51 -8.69
C TYR A 527 46.87 -16.63 -7.95
N ASP A 528 47.40 -17.84 -7.87
CA ASP A 528 48.65 -18.20 -7.21
C ASP A 528 49.86 -18.21 -8.17
N GLY A 529 49.64 -17.87 -9.43
CA GLY A 529 50.64 -17.92 -10.50
C GLY A 529 50.74 -19.26 -11.23
N ASN A 530 49.87 -20.23 -10.93
CA ASN A 530 49.76 -21.51 -11.63
C ASN A 530 48.61 -21.51 -12.66
N GLY A 531 47.92 -22.63 -12.86
CA GLY A 531 46.86 -22.72 -13.86
C GLY A 531 45.51 -22.22 -13.34
N CYS A 532 44.62 -21.85 -14.24
CA CYS A 532 43.21 -21.61 -13.95
C CYS A 532 42.36 -21.97 -15.17
N ILE A 533 41.04 -21.98 -15.00
CA ILE A 533 40.11 -22.20 -16.11
C ILE A 533 39.40 -20.89 -16.47
N ASN A 534 39.35 -20.61 -17.77
CA ASN A 534 38.68 -19.46 -18.36
C ASN A 534 37.35 -19.88 -18.98
N LEU A 535 36.26 -19.50 -18.32
CA LEU A 535 34.90 -19.66 -18.82
C LEU A 535 34.61 -18.50 -19.76
N ASP A 536 34.20 -18.78 -21.00
CA ASP A 536 33.97 -17.76 -22.03
C ASP A 536 32.52 -17.24 -22.08
N GLY A 537 31.67 -17.72 -21.16
CA GLY A 537 30.24 -17.45 -21.12
C GLY A 537 29.38 -18.45 -21.89
N THR A 538 29.95 -19.50 -22.46
CA THR A 538 29.20 -20.50 -23.26
C THR A 538 29.08 -21.87 -22.60
N PHE A 539 29.90 -22.17 -21.59
CA PHE A 539 29.93 -23.47 -20.92
C PHE A 539 30.11 -23.32 -19.40
N ALA A 540 29.82 -24.40 -18.69
CA ALA A 540 30.04 -24.57 -17.26
C ALA A 540 30.74 -25.90 -16.98
N LEU A 541 31.01 -26.19 -15.70
CA LEU A 541 31.49 -27.50 -15.28
C LEU A 541 30.42 -28.21 -14.47
N SER A 542 30.15 -29.48 -14.74
CA SER A 542 29.28 -30.28 -13.89
C SER A 542 30.03 -30.90 -12.73
N VAL A 543 29.47 -30.75 -11.54
CA VAL A 543 29.94 -31.40 -10.31
C VAL A 543 29.42 -32.84 -10.32
N PRO A 544 30.29 -33.86 -10.19
CA PRO A 544 29.86 -35.26 -10.30
C PRO A 544 28.88 -35.71 -9.22
N ASP A 545 28.15 -36.79 -9.54
CA ASP A 545 27.29 -37.48 -8.59
C ASP A 545 28.07 -37.89 -7.33
N GLY A 546 27.45 -37.72 -6.17
CA GLY A 546 27.98 -38.14 -4.87
C GLY A 546 28.73 -37.06 -4.08
N VAL A 547 29.13 -35.94 -4.68
CA VAL A 547 29.87 -34.87 -3.97
C VAL A 547 29.13 -34.35 -2.74
N PHE A 548 27.81 -34.19 -2.84
CA PHE A 548 26.95 -33.70 -1.75
C PHE A 548 26.37 -34.81 -0.87
N THR A 549 26.78 -36.08 -1.07
CA THR A 549 26.28 -37.18 -0.24
C THR A 549 26.71 -36.97 1.22
N ASN A 550 25.72 -37.00 2.13
CA ASN A 550 25.86 -36.74 3.57
C ASN A 550 26.24 -35.29 3.94
N ILE A 551 26.02 -34.31 3.06
CA ILE A 551 26.13 -32.89 3.39
C ILE A 551 24.72 -32.36 3.68
N ASN A 552 24.36 -32.27 4.96
CA ASN A 552 22.97 -32.09 5.40
C ASN A 552 22.74 -30.80 6.22
N GLU A 553 23.69 -30.44 7.09
CA GLU A 553 23.55 -29.30 8.00
C GLU A 553 24.62 -28.22 7.79
N GLN A 554 25.77 -28.58 7.23
CA GLN A 554 26.91 -27.68 7.14
C GLN A 554 27.58 -27.78 5.77
N ILE A 555 28.03 -26.66 5.24
CA ILE A 555 28.77 -26.62 3.98
C ILE A 555 29.63 -25.36 3.91
N THR A 556 30.79 -25.49 3.27
CA THR A 556 31.54 -24.34 2.78
C THR A 556 31.88 -24.51 1.31
N ILE A 557 31.61 -23.49 0.50
CA ILE A 557 32.08 -23.39 -0.89
C ILE A 557 33.11 -22.28 -0.94
N SER A 558 34.28 -22.54 -1.52
CA SER A 558 35.35 -21.56 -1.67
C SER A 558 35.88 -21.54 -3.10
N VAL A 559 36.13 -20.36 -3.64
CA VAL A 559 36.59 -20.20 -5.03
C VAL A 559 37.32 -18.87 -5.21
N TRP A 560 38.35 -18.86 -6.05
CA TRP A 560 38.93 -17.63 -6.59
C TRP A 560 38.28 -17.32 -7.93
N VAL A 561 37.89 -16.06 -8.13
CA VAL A 561 37.27 -15.61 -9.38
C VAL A 561 37.92 -14.33 -9.87
N ASN A 562 38.06 -14.21 -11.18
CA ASN A 562 38.48 -13.00 -11.87
C ASN A 562 37.51 -12.74 -13.02
N ALA A 563 36.57 -11.83 -12.79
CA ALA A 563 35.53 -11.49 -13.75
C ALA A 563 36.13 -10.68 -14.92
N ASP A 564 35.72 -11.03 -16.15
CA ASP A 564 36.05 -10.27 -17.37
C ASP A 564 35.62 -8.80 -17.22
N ALA A 565 36.50 -7.88 -17.64
CA ALA A 565 36.27 -6.42 -17.63
C ALA A 565 35.01 -6.00 -18.38
N ASN A 566 34.54 -6.82 -19.33
CA ASN A 566 33.40 -6.53 -20.19
C ASN A 566 32.09 -7.16 -19.69
N ILE A 567 32.10 -7.79 -18.51
CA ILE A 567 30.85 -8.13 -17.83
C ILE A 567 30.22 -6.81 -17.36
N ASN A 568 28.94 -6.61 -17.68
CA ASN A 568 28.19 -5.42 -17.27
C ASN A 568 28.40 -5.18 -15.77
N PRO A 569 28.89 -3.98 -15.35
CA PRO A 569 29.06 -3.64 -13.94
C PRO A 569 27.83 -3.99 -13.08
N ASP A 570 26.60 -3.98 -13.61
CA ASP A 570 25.40 -4.25 -12.82
C ASP A 570 25.10 -5.74 -12.57
N THR A 571 25.78 -6.66 -13.27
CA THR A 571 25.60 -8.12 -13.06
C THR A 571 26.43 -8.69 -11.91
N ILE A 572 27.32 -7.86 -11.32
CA ILE A 572 28.01 -8.14 -10.05
C ILE A 572 27.51 -7.13 -9.00
N GLY A 573 26.19 -6.89 -8.97
CA GLY A 573 25.53 -6.02 -7.99
C GLY A 573 25.30 -6.70 -6.64
N SER A 574 25.39 -8.04 -6.60
CA SER A 574 25.15 -8.82 -5.40
C SER A 574 25.79 -10.20 -5.44
N VAL A 575 26.13 -10.72 -4.27
CA VAL A 575 26.42 -12.14 -4.05
C VAL A 575 25.23 -12.76 -3.32
N HIS A 576 24.63 -13.78 -3.92
CA HIS A 576 23.54 -14.53 -3.33
C HIS A 576 24.03 -15.90 -2.88
N PHE A 577 23.74 -16.25 -1.63
CA PHE A 577 23.89 -17.59 -1.11
C PHE A 577 22.52 -18.10 -0.70
N ASN A 578 22.02 -19.08 -1.43
CA ASN A 578 20.73 -19.73 -1.20
C ASN A 578 21.00 -21.17 -0.80
N ALA A 579 20.39 -21.63 0.28
CA ALA A 579 20.65 -22.97 0.79
C ALA A 579 19.43 -23.57 1.49
N GLY A 580 18.93 -24.67 0.95
CA GLY A 580 17.80 -25.43 1.48
C GLY A 580 16.95 -26.05 0.37
N PRO A 581 15.91 -26.83 0.73
CA PRO A 581 14.94 -27.36 -0.22
C PRO A 581 14.23 -26.24 -1.00
N GLU A 582 14.24 -26.35 -2.33
CA GLU A 582 13.56 -25.42 -3.23
C GLU A 582 12.04 -25.62 -3.21
N ASP A 583 11.58 -26.85 -2.89
CA ASP A 583 10.16 -27.12 -2.74
C ASP A 583 9.58 -26.35 -1.54
N GLN A 584 8.45 -25.68 -1.77
CA GLN A 584 7.71 -24.93 -0.75
C GLN A 584 8.39 -23.64 -0.21
N ASN A 585 9.40 -23.08 -0.89
CA ASN A 585 10.14 -21.88 -0.43
C ASN A 585 10.83 -22.07 0.94
N GLN A 586 11.29 -23.28 1.27
CA GLN A 586 11.92 -23.60 2.55
C GLN A 586 13.46 -23.51 2.50
N TRP A 587 13.98 -22.38 2.00
CA TRP A 587 15.44 -22.15 1.88
C TRP A 587 15.86 -20.88 2.61
N ASP A 588 17.08 -20.91 3.16
CA ASP A 588 17.69 -19.71 3.72
C ASP A 588 18.38 -18.91 2.62
N ARG A 589 18.21 -17.58 2.67
CA ARG A 589 18.91 -16.64 1.80
C ARG A 589 19.84 -15.75 2.60
N LEU A 590 21.02 -15.52 2.04
CA LEU A 590 21.89 -14.41 2.39
C LEU A 590 22.30 -13.66 1.12
N THR A 591 22.04 -12.36 1.09
CA THR A 591 22.42 -11.49 -0.02
C THR A 591 23.39 -10.43 0.48
N TRP A 592 24.52 -10.27 -0.21
CA TRP A 592 25.43 -9.16 -0.03
C TRP A 592 25.40 -8.24 -1.26
N ASN A 593 25.02 -6.97 -1.10
CA ASN A 593 25.00 -6.00 -2.21
C ASN A 593 26.36 -5.31 -2.35
N THR A 594 27.04 -5.54 -3.46
CA THR A 594 28.38 -5.02 -3.77
C THR A 594 28.24 -3.60 -4.33
N GLN A 595 28.20 -2.59 -3.44
CA GLN A 595 27.85 -1.20 -3.76
C GLN A 595 28.58 -0.55 -4.96
N ARG A 596 29.69 -1.10 -5.48
CA ARG A 596 30.28 -0.80 -6.80
C ARG A 596 31.06 -1.99 -7.39
N SER A 597 30.65 -2.50 -8.54
CA SER A 597 31.26 -3.63 -9.25
C SER A 597 32.63 -3.37 -9.86
N SER A 598 32.95 -2.12 -10.23
CA SER A 598 34.27 -1.71 -10.75
C SER A 598 35.43 -2.00 -9.78
N THR A 599 35.12 -2.16 -8.50
CA THR A 599 36.10 -2.47 -7.44
C THR A 599 36.68 -3.87 -7.56
N TYR A 600 35.91 -4.81 -8.14
CA TYR A 600 36.19 -6.24 -8.09
C TYR A 600 36.49 -6.87 -9.46
N GLN A 601 36.24 -6.15 -10.56
CA GLN A 601 36.54 -6.63 -11.93
C GLN A 601 38.05 -6.71 -12.22
N SER A 602 38.42 -7.58 -13.18
CA SER A 602 39.78 -7.70 -13.73
C SER A 602 40.88 -7.97 -12.69
N ARG A 603 40.52 -8.53 -11.54
CA ARG A 603 41.44 -8.97 -10.49
C ARG A 603 40.92 -10.25 -9.85
N TRP A 604 41.82 -11.00 -9.25
CA TRP A 604 41.47 -12.18 -8.47
C TRP A 604 40.82 -11.78 -7.15
N ASN A 605 39.68 -12.39 -6.86
CA ASN A 605 38.97 -12.25 -5.60
C ASN A 605 38.62 -13.63 -5.07
N HIS A 606 38.87 -13.84 -3.79
CA HIS A 606 38.48 -15.06 -3.08
C HIS A 606 37.07 -14.89 -2.52
N TYR A 607 36.20 -15.84 -2.80
CA TYR A 607 34.88 -15.93 -2.18
C TYR A 607 34.80 -17.19 -1.33
N ALA A 608 34.18 -17.07 -0.16
CA ALA A 608 33.76 -18.22 0.64
C ALA A 608 32.32 -18.05 1.12
N LEU A 609 31.51 -19.09 0.92
CA LEU A 609 30.12 -19.18 1.34
C LEU A 609 30.01 -20.25 2.41
N VAL A 610 29.62 -19.88 3.63
CA VAL A 610 29.65 -20.77 4.81
C VAL A 610 28.24 -20.88 5.40
N LYS A 611 27.75 -22.10 5.63
CA LYS A 611 26.48 -22.34 6.32
C LYS A 611 26.61 -23.42 7.40
N ASN A 612 25.93 -23.19 8.52
CA ASN A 612 25.69 -24.16 9.58
C ASN A 612 24.25 -24.02 10.10
N SER A 613 23.37 -24.94 9.70
CA SER A 613 21.97 -24.91 10.10
C SER A 613 21.75 -25.27 11.57
N ASN A 614 22.72 -25.92 12.24
CA ASN A 614 22.59 -26.29 13.66
C ASN A 614 22.56 -25.08 14.59
N ASN A 615 23.15 -23.96 14.17
CA ASN A 615 23.21 -22.72 14.94
C ASN A 615 22.71 -21.51 14.16
N GLY A 616 22.04 -21.72 13.03
CA GLY A 616 21.46 -20.65 12.23
C GLY A 616 22.48 -19.80 11.46
N LEU A 617 23.73 -20.24 11.35
CA LEU A 617 24.78 -19.41 10.77
C LEU A 617 24.80 -19.51 9.24
N MET A 618 24.86 -18.36 8.58
CA MET A 618 25.17 -18.24 7.15
C MET A 618 26.05 -17.02 6.93
N ARG A 619 27.11 -17.14 6.12
CA ARG A 619 28.11 -16.08 5.89
C ARG A 619 28.62 -16.04 4.46
N ILE A 620 28.93 -14.83 4.00
CA ILE A 620 29.63 -14.56 2.73
C ILE A 620 30.93 -13.84 3.09
N TYR A 621 32.06 -14.33 2.59
CA TYR A 621 33.37 -13.69 2.73
C TYR A 621 33.92 -13.27 1.36
N LEU A 622 34.65 -12.16 1.33
CA LEU A 622 35.45 -11.68 0.20
C LEU A 622 36.89 -11.47 0.66
N ASN A 623 37.85 -12.10 0.00
CA ASN A 623 39.29 -11.96 0.31
C ASN A 623 39.60 -12.22 1.79
N GLY A 624 38.88 -13.17 2.39
CA GLY A 624 38.96 -13.50 3.81
C GLY A 624 38.10 -12.64 4.72
N ILE A 625 37.67 -11.43 4.29
CA ILE A 625 36.85 -10.51 5.09
C ILE A 625 35.39 -10.97 5.03
N LEU A 626 34.75 -11.07 6.18
CA LEU A 626 33.31 -11.34 6.34
C LEU A 626 32.56 -10.14 5.71
N MET A 627 31.69 -10.37 4.72
CA MET A 627 30.91 -9.36 3.94
C MET A 627 29.37 -9.39 4.07
N ALA A 628 28.74 -10.54 4.31
CA ALA A 628 27.39 -10.61 4.90
C ALA A 628 27.26 -11.74 5.95
N GLN A 629 26.32 -11.62 6.90
CA GLN A 629 25.95 -12.67 7.86
C GLN A 629 24.43 -12.74 8.07
N ASN A 630 23.90 -13.97 8.21
CA ASN A 630 22.57 -14.24 8.77
C ASN A 630 22.75 -15.21 9.95
N SER A 631 22.14 -14.88 11.10
CA SER A 631 22.22 -15.67 12.34
C SER A 631 20.95 -16.49 12.62
N ASN A 632 19.98 -16.49 11.70
CA ASN A 632 18.69 -17.18 11.80
C ASN A 632 18.47 -18.18 10.65
N ALA A 633 19.54 -18.66 10.01
CA ALA A 633 19.51 -19.56 8.87
C ALA A 633 19.47 -21.05 9.28
N PHE A 634 18.34 -21.49 9.85
CA PHE A 634 18.17 -22.83 10.43
C PHE A 634 17.71 -23.91 9.44
N GLN A 635 17.43 -23.58 8.18
CA GLN A 635 17.00 -24.58 7.20
C GLN A 635 18.16 -25.52 6.86
N THR A 636 17.88 -26.83 6.83
CA THR A 636 18.87 -27.84 6.43
C THR A 636 19.11 -27.83 4.93
N ILE A 637 20.28 -28.28 4.48
CA ILE A 637 20.65 -28.42 3.06
C ILE A 637 20.43 -29.85 2.52
N ASN A 638 19.50 -30.58 3.14
CA ASN A 638 19.14 -31.93 2.74
C ASN A 638 18.59 -31.96 1.29
N GLY A 639 18.94 -32.99 0.53
CA GLY A 639 18.30 -33.26 -0.76
C GLY A 639 18.92 -32.55 -1.97
N VAL A 640 20.10 -31.92 -1.84
CA VAL A 640 20.87 -31.44 -3.00
C VAL A 640 21.17 -32.63 -3.91
N GLN A 641 20.49 -32.70 -5.06
CA GLN A 641 20.71 -33.76 -6.05
C GLN A 641 22.07 -33.55 -6.70
N ALA A 642 22.96 -34.51 -6.53
CA ALA A 642 24.19 -34.57 -7.30
C ALA A 642 23.83 -34.93 -8.76
N GLY A 643 24.41 -34.21 -9.72
CA GLY A 643 24.16 -34.37 -11.16
C GLY A 643 23.51 -33.18 -11.90
N THR A 644 23.01 -32.17 -11.18
CA THR A 644 22.51 -30.90 -11.76
C THR A 644 23.29 -29.66 -11.31
N THR A 645 24.23 -29.84 -10.39
CA THR A 645 25.05 -28.74 -9.87
C THR A 645 26.13 -28.38 -10.86
N THR A 646 26.18 -27.11 -11.24
CA THR A 646 27.18 -26.57 -12.17
C THR A 646 28.03 -25.51 -11.49
N ILE A 647 29.30 -25.43 -11.91
CA ILE A 647 30.21 -24.34 -11.57
C ILE A 647 30.24 -23.41 -12.78
N GLY A 648 29.87 -22.15 -12.56
CA GLY A 648 29.89 -21.13 -13.61
C GLY A 648 28.65 -21.13 -14.49
N ALA A 649 27.50 -21.67 -14.05
CA ALA A 649 26.22 -21.44 -14.71
C ALA A 649 25.11 -21.12 -13.72
N ASN A 650 24.13 -20.39 -14.22
CA ASN A 650 22.83 -20.23 -13.58
C ASN A 650 21.77 -20.47 -14.66
N GLY A 651 20.87 -21.43 -14.44
CA GLY A 651 19.88 -21.88 -15.43
C GLY A 651 19.03 -20.76 -16.05
N SER A 652 18.88 -19.61 -15.37
CA SER A 652 18.13 -18.45 -15.88
C SER A 652 19.00 -17.28 -16.40
N TYR A 653 20.32 -17.33 -16.17
CA TYR A 653 21.23 -16.21 -16.46
C TYR A 653 22.42 -16.57 -17.35
N GLY A 654 22.51 -17.82 -17.81
CA GLY A 654 23.57 -18.28 -18.70
C GLY A 654 24.83 -18.68 -17.96
N CYS A 655 25.94 -18.83 -18.70
CA CYS A 655 27.22 -19.21 -18.12
C CYS A 655 28.06 -17.98 -17.76
N TYR A 656 28.86 -18.13 -16.71
CA TYR A 656 29.80 -17.14 -16.22
C TYR A 656 30.90 -16.90 -17.27
N LYS A 657 31.34 -15.65 -17.39
CA LYS A 657 32.44 -15.26 -18.28
C LYS A 657 33.60 -14.69 -17.49
N GLY A 658 34.66 -15.45 -17.34
CA GLY A 658 35.82 -15.01 -16.59
C GLY A 658 36.65 -16.20 -16.15
N LYS A 659 37.68 -15.93 -15.37
CA LYS A 659 38.54 -16.98 -14.84
C LYS A 659 38.06 -17.40 -13.47
N ILE A 660 38.13 -18.70 -13.19
CA ILE A 660 37.97 -19.26 -11.85
C ILE A 660 39.16 -20.12 -11.53
N ASP A 661 39.46 -20.21 -10.25
CA ASP A 661 40.61 -20.92 -9.73
C ASP A 661 40.32 -21.50 -8.34
N ASP A 662 41.04 -22.56 -7.96
CA ASP A 662 41.12 -23.09 -6.60
C ASP A 662 39.77 -23.41 -5.92
N PHE A 663 38.83 -23.99 -6.68
CA PHE A 663 37.48 -24.29 -6.22
C PHE A 663 37.46 -25.45 -5.23
N ARG A 664 36.81 -25.25 -4.08
CA ARG A 664 36.71 -26.25 -2.99
C ARG A 664 35.31 -26.33 -2.41
N ILE A 665 34.93 -27.54 -2.01
CA ILE A 665 33.75 -27.77 -1.15
C ILE A 665 34.19 -28.51 0.10
N TYR A 666 33.74 -28.03 1.25
CA TYR A 666 33.86 -28.70 2.54
C TYR A 666 32.48 -29.10 3.08
N ASP A 667 32.39 -30.22 3.79
CA ASP A 667 31.17 -30.70 4.45
C ASP A 667 30.92 -30.12 5.84
N TYR A 668 31.68 -29.09 6.20
CA TYR A 668 31.51 -28.37 7.45
C TYR A 668 31.63 -26.87 7.22
N ALA A 669 31.15 -26.10 8.21
CA ALA A 669 31.25 -24.66 8.19
C ALA A 669 32.66 -24.22 8.61
N LEU A 670 33.46 -23.71 7.67
CA LEU A 670 34.78 -23.17 7.99
C LEU A 670 34.66 -21.99 8.97
N SER A 671 35.55 -21.96 9.95
CA SER A 671 35.77 -20.80 10.79
C SER A 671 36.33 -19.63 9.96
N HIS A 672 36.20 -18.40 10.47
CA HIS A 672 36.77 -17.22 9.82
C HIS A 672 38.29 -17.40 9.61
N ALA A 673 39.02 -17.90 10.60
CA ALA A 673 40.45 -18.19 10.48
C ALA A 673 40.80 -19.18 9.35
N GLU A 674 39.96 -20.18 9.12
CA GLU A 674 40.11 -21.13 8.01
C GLU A 674 39.82 -20.49 6.66
N VAL A 675 38.85 -19.59 6.58
CA VAL A 675 38.60 -18.79 5.39
C VAL A 675 39.77 -17.86 5.09
N VAL A 676 40.34 -17.18 6.09
CA VAL A 676 41.54 -16.33 5.93
C VAL A 676 42.72 -17.16 5.41
N TYR A 677 42.88 -18.39 5.89
CA TYR A 677 43.93 -19.28 5.37
C TYR A 677 43.76 -19.55 3.87
N LEU A 678 42.54 -19.77 3.39
CA LEU A 678 42.28 -19.98 1.96
C LEU A 678 42.47 -18.71 1.13
N ALA A 679 42.21 -17.53 1.71
CA ALA A 679 42.31 -16.24 1.02
C ALA A 679 43.75 -15.67 0.99
N ALA A 680 44.54 -15.90 2.03
CA ALA A 680 45.82 -15.21 2.23
C ALA A 680 46.99 -16.15 2.57
N GLY A 681 46.73 -17.45 2.77
CA GLY A 681 47.75 -18.46 3.03
C GLY A 681 48.17 -18.61 4.50
N PRO A 682 49.17 -19.47 4.76
CA PRO A 682 49.60 -19.83 6.12
C PRO A 682 50.21 -18.64 6.87
N GLY A 683 49.74 -18.42 8.11
CA GLY A 683 50.28 -17.39 9.00
C GLY A 683 49.86 -15.97 8.65
N ALA A 684 48.94 -15.78 7.69
CA ALA A 684 48.37 -14.49 7.40
C ALA A 684 47.56 -13.96 8.59
N GLU A 685 47.64 -12.65 8.81
CA GLU A 685 46.79 -11.91 9.74
C GLU A 685 45.90 -10.98 8.90
N LEU A 686 44.59 -11.12 9.07
CA LEU A 686 43.60 -10.30 8.39
C LEU A 686 42.89 -9.42 9.42
N HIS A 687 42.79 -8.13 9.12
CA HIS A 687 41.95 -7.22 9.89
C HIS A 687 40.50 -7.31 9.38
N GLN A 688 39.58 -7.69 10.26
CA GLN A 688 38.14 -7.64 10.00
C GLN A 688 37.58 -6.30 10.49
N PRO A 689 37.27 -5.37 9.56
CA PRO A 689 36.49 -4.18 9.90
C PRO A 689 35.01 -4.53 10.14
N LEU A 690 34.33 -3.77 10.99
CA LEU A 690 32.87 -3.81 11.15
C LEU A 690 32.13 -3.28 9.92
N GLN A 691 32.78 -2.41 9.14
CA GLN A 691 32.29 -1.90 7.87
C GLN A 691 32.90 -2.72 6.71
N PRO A 692 32.18 -2.99 5.60
CA PRO A 692 30.86 -2.48 5.21
C PRO A 692 29.70 -3.41 5.63
N MET A 693 29.89 -4.19 6.69
CA MET A 693 29.10 -5.38 6.99
C MET A 693 27.82 -5.16 7.80
N LEU A 694 27.62 -3.98 8.38
CA LEU A 694 26.50 -3.67 9.26
C LEU A 694 26.10 -2.20 9.08
N SER A 695 25.93 -1.77 7.82
CA SER A 695 26.14 -0.42 7.29
C SER A 695 25.52 0.81 7.97
N ARG A 696 24.87 0.68 9.14
CA ARG A 696 24.36 1.85 9.88
C ARG A 696 24.59 1.82 11.38
N ILE A 697 24.83 0.66 12.00
CA ILE A 697 24.81 0.55 13.47
C ILE A 697 26.02 1.25 14.11
N ASN A 698 27.19 1.21 13.47
CA ASN A 698 28.36 2.00 13.85
C ASN A 698 28.25 3.40 13.22
N ALA A 699 27.39 4.24 13.77
CA ALA A 699 27.10 5.58 13.25
C ALA A 699 28.32 6.52 13.29
N TYR A 700 29.32 6.23 14.13
CA TYR A 700 30.57 7.01 14.21
C TYR A 700 31.70 6.49 13.31
N ASP A 701 31.51 5.36 12.63
CA ASP A 701 32.54 4.68 11.83
C ASP A 701 33.89 4.52 12.57
N ASP A 702 33.85 4.34 13.88
CA ASP A 702 35.07 4.29 14.72
C ASP A 702 35.56 2.85 15.00
N GLY A 703 34.97 1.88 14.31
CA GLY A 703 35.27 0.46 14.47
C GLY A 703 34.66 -0.18 15.72
N ASN A 704 33.80 0.51 16.48
CA ASN A 704 33.08 -0.07 17.63
C ASN A 704 31.59 0.28 17.58
N VAL A 705 30.74 -0.56 18.19
CA VAL A 705 29.35 -0.23 18.53
C VAL A 705 29.30 0.03 20.04
N ASP A 706 29.25 1.30 20.44
CA ASP A 706 29.35 1.71 21.83
C ASP A 706 28.37 2.83 22.22
N PHE A 707 28.60 3.46 23.39
CA PHE A 707 27.73 4.53 23.90
C PHE A 707 27.65 5.75 22.98
N LYS A 708 28.64 5.97 22.11
CA LYS A 708 28.59 7.05 21.13
C LYS A 708 27.52 6.77 20.09
N ASP A 709 27.43 5.55 19.57
CA ASP A 709 26.42 5.19 18.57
C ASP A 709 25.00 5.27 19.15
N ILE A 710 24.82 4.82 20.40
CA ILE A 710 23.55 5.03 21.13
C ILE A 710 23.24 6.53 21.30
N ALA A 711 24.25 7.37 21.52
CA ALA A 711 24.04 8.81 21.62
C ALA A 711 23.57 9.42 20.28
N VAL A 712 23.97 8.87 19.13
CA VAL A 712 23.42 9.27 17.82
C VAL A 712 21.95 8.90 17.74
N LEU A 713 21.58 7.67 18.10
CA LEU A 713 20.19 7.25 18.14
C LEU A 713 19.35 8.15 19.06
N GLY A 714 19.84 8.45 20.26
CA GLY A 714 19.18 9.37 21.18
C GLY A 714 19.03 10.80 20.64
N ALA A 715 20.03 11.29 19.89
CA ALA A 715 19.99 12.61 19.27
C ALA A 715 19.01 12.71 18.10
N ASN A 716 18.71 11.58 17.43
CA ASN A 716 17.79 11.51 16.31
C ASN A 716 16.44 10.87 16.71
N TRP A 717 16.18 10.64 17.99
CA TRP A 717 14.96 9.94 18.44
C TRP A 717 13.68 10.63 17.96
N LEU A 718 12.77 9.85 17.36
CA LEU A 718 11.55 10.29 16.68
C LEU A 718 11.78 11.21 15.47
N GLN A 719 13.01 11.32 14.99
CA GLN A 719 13.29 12.01 13.74
C GLN A 719 12.74 11.17 12.58
N VAL A 720 11.99 11.83 11.72
CA VAL A 720 11.47 11.27 10.48
C VAL A 720 12.11 12.01 9.32
N GLN A 721 12.58 11.28 8.31
CA GLN A 721 13.08 11.89 7.08
C GLN A 721 12.47 11.22 5.85
N LEU A 722 11.59 11.95 5.18
CA LEU A 722 10.93 11.50 3.95
C LEU A 722 11.58 12.14 2.74
N TRP A 723 11.52 11.45 1.60
CA TRP A 723 12.01 11.94 0.32
C TRP A 723 10.85 12.08 -0.69
N PRO A 724 10.82 13.16 -1.50
CA PRO A 724 11.70 14.31 -1.46
C PRO A 724 11.45 15.23 -0.25
N ASP A 725 12.51 15.87 0.21
CA ASP A 725 12.52 16.83 1.32
C ASP A 725 12.22 18.26 0.82
N TRP A 726 10.96 18.55 0.50
CA TRP A 726 10.55 19.94 0.17
C TRP A 726 10.13 20.70 1.41
#